data_AF-A0AAV6XU74-F1
#
_entry.id   AF-A0AAV6XU74-F1
#
_cell.length_a   1.000
_cell.length_b   1.000
_cell.length_c   1.000
_cell.angle_alpha   90.00
_cell.angle_beta   90.00
_cell.angle_gamma   90.00
#
_symmetry.space_group_name_H-M   'P 1'
#
loop_
_entity.id
_entity.type
_entity.pdbx_description
1 polymer ?
#
loop_
_entity_poly.entity_id
_entity_poly.type
_entity_poly.pdbx_seq_one_letter_code
_entity_poly.pdbx_strand_id
1 'polypeptide(L)'
;MGAERKWLFTLFSGAFITFLILLSFISGFSSSYNFALPPHKPFSSSVHRGPGHPPAFAYYISGGRGDGERLFRLLLAVYHPRNRYLLHISADGGDEERVRLGAMVKSVPAVRAFGNVDVIGKPDPNTYMGSTNIAAILRAAAILLKVDGGWDWFVTLSALDYPLITQDEIFYCLKQSRTEILPFSMPMVGDILLLKAKQNRGSPWVVLSRSFLEFCIFGWDNLPRTLLMYSNNVVLPQEFYFHSVICNSPEFKNTTVNADLRYFVWDNPPKMEPHFLNTSDYNEMVKSGAAFARQFEKDGPVLDMIDRNILMRRRKRATPGAWCTGRKSWFMDPCSQWGDVNVVKPGPRVKKFGESIDKLLDDLKEQSNTNQNPDAKTVQEAEIICKILSQLGNSRNLDSALSSANLSDNLSPNLVLQVLKKLSNAGVLALSFFRWAENRKGFEHSPECYNVLIESLGKIKQFKMVWLLVDEMKLNGLLCKDTFALVSRRLARAKKVKEAIEAFEKMEKKYGFEPELRDYNRLLDTLSKSRHVGSAQEVFDKWKNRKFTPDIKSYTILMEGWGQECNFLRLNEVYREMVEDGFEPDVIGYGILINAYCKAKKYNEAVELCYEMERKNIKATPHIYCTLINGLGSERRLNEAIKFFELCKGNSDCAIETPTYNAMVGAYCWLNRIHDAYRIVDVMRKCGVGPNTRTYDIILHHLVRLGKPKEAYSVFQTMSDELGCEPSVSTYEIMVRMFCNEGCIDMALRVWGEMKGRGVIPGMNMFSALINGLCNDGNLDEACKYMKEMMDMGMWPPDWLFKHLKQFLVSEGKEDVVIVLAHRIDKLRNAPLVG
;
A
#
# COMPACT_ATOMS: atom_id res chain seq x y z
N MET A 1 -61.83 63.17 56.47
CA MET A 1 -60.93 63.29 55.31
C MET A 1 -59.88 62.18 55.40
N GLY A 2 -60.06 61.06 54.70
CA GLY A 2 -59.30 59.82 54.98
C GLY A 2 -58.94 58.99 53.73
N ALA A 3 -58.82 59.62 52.57
CA ALA A 3 -58.55 58.92 51.30
C ALA A 3 -57.18 59.27 50.66
N GLU A 4 -56.51 60.36 51.05
CA GLU A 4 -55.27 60.79 50.39
C GLU A 4 -53.98 60.15 50.93
N ARG A 5 -54.01 59.49 52.10
CA ARG A 5 -52.80 58.90 52.71
C ARG A 5 -52.46 57.48 52.22
N LYS A 6 -53.37 56.77 51.54
CA LYS A 6 -53.12 55.39 51.08
C LYS A 6 -52.32 55.31 49.78
N TRP A 7 -52.48 56.27 48.87
CA TRP A 7 -51.75 56.30 47.60
C TRP A 7 -50.30 56.77 47.74
N LEU A 8 -50.03 57.66 48.71
CA LEU A 8 -48.67 58.08 49.02
C LEU A 8 -47.82 56.91 49.53
N PHE A 9 -48.38 56.04 50.37
CA PHE A 9 -47.62 54.90 50.90
C PHE A 9 -47.30 53.86 49.81
N THR A 10 -48.21 53.62 48.87
CA THR A 10 -47.98 52.70 47.75
C THR A 10 -47.01 53.26 46.70
N LEU A 11 -47.08 54.56 46.42
CA LEU A 11 -46.10 55.25 45.56
C LEU A 11 -44.70 55.28 46.19
N PHE A 12 -44.59 55.57 47.49
CA PHE A 12 -43.30 55.52 48.19
C PHE A 12 -42.75 54.09 48.27
N SER A 13 -43.59 53.08 48.51
CA SER A 13 -43.12 51.69 48.49
C SER A 13 -42.67 51.24 47.09
N GLY A 14 -43.38 51.67 46.04
CA GLY A 14 -43.02 51.35 44.65
C GLY A 14 -41.72 52.03 44.22
N ALA A 15 -41.55 53.31 44.55
CA ALA A 15 -40.33 54.08 44.31
C ALA A 15 -39.13 53.56 45.12
N PHE A 16 -39.36 53.13 46.37
CA PHE A 16 -38.31 52.56 47.23
C PHE A 16 -37.84 51.19 46.72
N ILE A 17 -38.76 50.34 46.25
CA ILE A 17 -38.40 49.04 45.66
C ILE A 17 -37.68 49.22 44.32
N THR A 18 -38.12 50.15 43.48
CA THR A 18 -37.40 50.47 42.22
C THR A 18 -36.04 51.11 42.48
N PHE A 19 -35.91 51.97 43.50
CA PHE A 19 -34.63 52.53 43.94
C PHE A 19 -33.68 51.46 44.52
N LEU A 20 -34.19 50.48 45.28
CA LEU A 20 -33.39 49.34 45.76
C LEU A 20 -32.94 48.42 44.62
N ILE A 21 -33.79 48.19 43.62
CA ILE A 21 -33.42 47.44 42.41
C ILE A 21 -32.36 48.23 41.63
N LEU A 22 -32.52 49.54 41.46
CA LEU A 22 -31.54 50.39 40.78
C LEU A 22 -30.20 50.45 41.53
N LEU A 23 -30.23 50.51 42.86
CA LEU A 23 -29.05 50.40 43.72
C LEU A 23 -28.37 49.04 43.60
N SER A 24 -29.12 47.94 43.44
CA SER A 24 -28.54 46.61 43.20
C SER A 24 -27.87 46.50 41.82
N PHE A 25 -28.35 47.24 40.82
CA PHE A 25 -27.72 47.34 39.49
C PHE A 25 -26.47 48.24 39.51
N ILE A 26 -26.46 49.31 40.32
CA ILE A 26 -25.32 50.24 40.43
C ILE A 26 -24.22 49.68 41.36
N SER A 27 -24.58 48.98 42.45
CA SER A 27 -23.63 48.25 43.30
C SER A 27 -23.06 47.00 42.64
N GLY A 28 -23.69 46.53 41.55
CA GLY A 28 -23.15 45.47 40.68
C GLY A 28 -22.08 45.94 39.71
N PHE A 29 -21.84 47.26 39.57
CA PHE A 29 -20.92 47.82 38.56
C PHE A 29 -19.73 48.61 39.11
N SER A 30 -19.53 48.64 40.43
CA SER A 30 -18.33 49.26 41.02
C SER A 30 -17.94 48.57 42.31
N SER A 31 -17.40 47.37 42.17
CA SER A 31 -16.55 46.83 43.21
C SER A 31 -15.42 46.00 42.64
N SER A 32 -14.29 46.68 42.45
CA SER A 32 -12.97 46.09 42.45
C SER A 32 -12.72 45.44 43.81
N TYR A 33 -13.20 44.22 44.01
CA TYR A 33 -12.74 43.36 45.08
C TYR A 33 -11.76 42.34 44.53
N ASN A 34 -10.49 42.60 44.81
CA ASN A 34 -9.53 41.56 45.14
C ASN A 34 -10.20 40.58 46.12
N PHE A 35 -10.75 39.48 45.61
CA PHE A 35 -10.94 38.29 46.39
C PHE A 35 -9.75 37.37 46.11
N ALA A 36 -8.88 37.30 47.11
CA ALA A 36 -7.92 36.24 47.26
C ALA A 36 -8.56 34.90 46.88
N LEU A 37 -7.79 34.11 46.13
CA LEU A 37 -8.01 32.69 45.90
C LEU A 37 -8.59 32.06 47.18
N PRO A 38 -9.77 31.41 47.12
CA PRO A 38 -10.07 30.37 48.10
C PRO A 38 -8.88 29.41 48.05
N PRO A 39 -8.39 28.90 49.19
CA PRO A 39 -7.24 27.99 49.19
C PRO A 39 -7.56 26.89 48.19
N HIS A 40 -6.63 26.65 47.25
CA HIS A 40 -6.67 25.56 46.31
C HIS A 40 -7.12 24.30 47.05
N LYS A 41 -8.41 23.96 46.99
CA LYS A 41 -8.78 22.56 47.01
C LYS A 41 -8.17 22.03 45.72
N PRO A 42 -7.22 21.08 45.80
CA PRO A 42 -6.59 20.56 44.60
C PRO A 42 -7.70 20.11 43.65
N PHE A 43 -7.61 20.54 42.39
CA PHE A 43 -8.46 20.08 41.31
C PHE A 43 -8.38 18.54 41.29
N SER A 44 -9.36 17.88 41.89
CA SER A 44 -9.38 16.43 42.06
C SER A 44 -10.53 15.84 41.26
N SER A 45 -10.47 16.03 39.96
CA SER A 45 -11.01 15.03 39.02
C SER A 45 -10.06 14.97 37.83
N SER A 46 -8.78 14.68 38.11
CA SER A 46 -7.82 14.37 37.06
C SER A 46 -8.41 13.25 36.20
N VAL A 47 -8.43 13.46 34.88
CA VAL A 47 -8.80 12.41 33.94
C VAL A 47 -7.70 11.35 34.02
N HIS A 48 -8.01 10.20 34.61
CA HIS A 48 -7.10 9.06 34.64
C HIS A 48 -7.18 8.32 33.31
N ARG A 49 -6.02 8.01 32.75
CA ARG A 49 -5.80 7.44 31.41
C ARG A 49 -5.09 6.09 31.55
N GLY A 50 -5.31 5.17 30.61
CA GLY A 50 -4.69 3.84 30.61
C GLY A 50 -5.61 2.69 31.08
N PRO A 51 -5.06 1.46 31.16
CA PRO A 51 -5.83 0.25 31.39
C PRO A 51 -6.65 0.31 32.69
N GLY A 52 -7.96 0.08 32.60
CA GLY A 52 -8.89 0.10 33.76
C GLY A 52 -9.70 1.39 33.92
N HIS A 53 -9.35 2.47 33.21
CA HIS A 53 -10.14 3.70 33.13
C HIS A 53 -10.93 3.79 31.81
N PRO A 54 -12.06 4.53 31.75
CA PRO A 54 -12.81 4.68 30.51
C PRO A 54 -11.99 5.40 29.42
N PRO A 55 -12.23 5.13 28.12
CA PRO A 55 -11.50 5.81 27.05
C PRO A 55 -11.79 7.32 27.02
N ALA A 56 -10.90 8.09 26.39
CA ALA A 56 -11.07 9.51 26.11
C ALA A 56 -11.12 9.76 24.60
N PHE A 57 -12.05 10.61 24.16
CA PHE A 57 -12.24 10.95 22.74
C PHE A 57 -11.73 12.34 22.40
N ALA A 58 -11.14 12.46 21.21
CA ALA A 58 -10.89 13.71 20.51
C ALA A 58 -11.97 13.91 19.44
N TYR A 59 -12.86 14.87 19.66
CA TYR A 59 -13.91 15.22 18.70
C TYR A 59 -13.50 16.39 17.82
N TYR A 60 -13.50 16.18 16.51
CA TYR A 60 -13.50 17.24 15.51
C TYR A 60 -14.92 17.47 15.00
N ILE A 61 -15.50 18.63 15.32
CA ILE A 61 -16.88 18.95 14.95
C ILE A 61 -16.89 20.11 13.94
N SER A 62 -17.29 19.83 12.70
CA SER A 62 -17.23 20.78 11.60
C SER A 62 -18.60 21.26 11.10
N GLY A 63 -18.69 22.49 10.62
CA GLY A 63 -19.92 23.09 10.07
C GLY A 63 -19.59 24.18 9.06
N GLY A 64 -20.58 24.54 8.23
CA GLY A 64 -20.47 25.60 7.24
C GLY A 64 -20.99 26.94 7.75
N ARG A 65 -21.22 27.86 6.82
CA ARG A 65 -21.87 29.14 7.10
C ARG A 65 -23.23 28.97 7.79
N GLY A 66 -23.41 29.61 8.95
CA GLY A 66 -24.69 29.62 9.68
C GLY A 66 -24.94 28.41 10.59
N ASP A 67 -23.97 27.51 10.72
CA ASP A 67 -24.03 26.32 11.57
C ASP A 67 -23.56 26.56 13.02
N GLY A 68 -23.12 27.77 13.40
CA GLY A 68 -22.55 28.03 14.73
C GLY A 68 -23.44 27.58 15.91
N GLU A 69 -24.74 27.87 15.87
CA GLU A 69 -25.70 27.42 16.91
C GLU A 69 -25.88 25.88 16.90
N ARG A 70 -25.80 25.23 15.72
CA ARG A 70 -25.89 23.77 15.59
C ARG A 70 -24.67 23.10 16.18
N LEU A 71 -23.47 23.62 15.86
CA LEU A 71 -22.21 23.16 16.45
C LEU A 71 -22.24 23.30 17.97
N PHE A 72 -22.74 24.43 18.50
CA PHE A 72 -22.88 24.62 19.94
C PHE A 72 -23.87 23.63 20.57
N ARG A 73 -25.03 23.41 19.93
CA ARG A 73 -26.03 22.43 20.39
C ARG A 73 -25.46 21.01 20.40
N LEU A 74 -24.77 20.63 19.33
CA LEU A 74 -24.12 19.32 19.17
C LEU A 74 -23.01 19.12 20.18
N LEU A 75 -22.09 20.10 20.34
CA LEU A 75 -21.05 20.08 21.37
C LEU A 75 -21.65 19.72 22.73
N LEU A 76 -22.69 20.44 23.15
CA LEU A 76 -23.32 20.21 24.44
C LEU A 76 -24.02 18.84 24.53
N ALA A 77 -24.49 18.29 23.40
CA ALA A 77 -25.09 16.96 23.35
C ALA A 77 -24.05 15.87 23.59
N VAL A 78 -22.82 16.06 23.08
CA VAL A 78 -21.71 15.11 23.20
C VAL A 78 -20.69 15.50 24.28
N TYR A 79 -20.93 16.56 25.06
CA TYR A 79 -19.95 17.11 25.99
C TYR A 79 -19.69 16.17 27.18
N HIS A 80 -18.41 15.93 27.46
CA HIS A 80 -17.94 15.26 28.66
C HIS A 80 -16.55 15.81 29.05
N PRO A 81 -16.24 16.02 30.34
CA PRO A 81 -14.95 16.55 30.78
C PRO A 81 -13.72 15.73 30.38
N ARG A 82 -13.89 14.43 30.15
CA ARG A 82 -12.81 13.51 29.71
C ARG A 82 -12.33 13.75 28.29
N ASN A 83 -13.20 14.28 27.43
CA ASN A 83 -12.95 14.37 26.01
C ASN A 83 -12.33 15.72 25.66
N ARG A 84 -11.67 15.77 24.49
CA ARG A 84 -11.16 17.00 23.89
C ARG A 84 -12.00 17.34 22.67
N TYR A 85 -12.32 18.62 22.48
CA TYR A 85 -13.16 19.08 21.38
C TYR A 85 -12.50 20.19 20.58
N LEU A 86 -12.53 20.07 19.26
CA LEU A 86 -12.12 21.11 18.34
C LEU A 86 -13.29 21.44 17.40
N LEU A 87 -13.81 22.66 17.51
CA LEU A 87 -14.91 23.14 16.67
C LEU A 87 -14.35 23.91 15.46
N HIS A 88 -14.89 23.62 14.28
CA HIS A 88 -14.50 24.26 13.03
C HIS A 88 -15.72 24.76 12.26
N ILE A 89 -15.76 26.06 12.01
CA ILE A 89 -16.63 26.66 11.00
C ILE A 89 -15.75 26.90 9.77
N SER A 90 -16.13 26.33 8.62
CA SER A 90 -15.33 26.42 7.39
C SER A 90 -15.19 27.85 6.87
N ALA A 91 -14.29 28.03 5.89
CA ALA A 91 -13.90 29.34 5.37
C ALA A 91 -15.06 30.16 4.76
N ASP A 92 -16.18 29.52 4.42
CA ASP A 92 -17.44 30.16 3.98
C ASP A 92 -18.24 30.82 5.12
N GLY A 93 -17.93 30.49 6.38
CA GLY A 93 -18.48 31.14 7.57
C GLY A 93 -17.71 32.41 7.97
N GLY A 94 -18.41 33.37 8.59
CA GLY A 94 -17.84 34.66 8.98
C GLY A 94 -17.02 34.60 10.27
N ASP A 95 -16.04 35.51 10.42
CA ASP A 95 -15.23 35.61 11.65
C ASP A 95 -16.09 35.95 12.88
N GLU A 96 -17.11 36.79 12.71
CA GLU A 96 -18.07 37.13 13.76
C GLU A 96 -18.79 35.88 14.30
N GLU A 97 -19.13 34.94 13.42
CA GLU A 97 -19.78 33.68 13.79
C GLU A 97 -18.84 32.80 14.63
N ARG A 98 -17.56 32.72 14.25
CA ARG A 98 -16.52 32.00 15.01
C ARG A 98 -16.28 32.62 16.39
N VAL A 99 -16.19 33.95 16.47
CA VAL A 99 -16.03 34.70 17.73
C VAL A 99 -17.23 34.47 18.64
N ARG A 100 -18.45 34.55 18.09
CA ARG A 100 -19.69 34.29 18.82
C ARG A 100 -19.74 32.86 19.33
N LEU A 101 -19.39 31.86 18.51
CA LEU A 101 -19.31 30.47 18.94
C LEU A 101 -18.31 30.31 20.09
N GLY A 102 -17.13 30.93 20.01
CA GLY A 102 -16.15 30.94 21.09
C GLY A 102 -16.69 31.56 22.39
N ALA A 103 -17.44 32.65 22.31
CA ALA A 103 -18.10 33.28 23.47
C ALA A 103 -19.17 32.36 24.08
N MET A 104 -19.97 31.69 23.25
CA MET A 104 -20.98 30.73 23.69
C MET A 104 -20.35 29.52 24.40
N VAL A 105 -19.28 28.95 23.84
CA VAL A 105 -18.50 27.86 24.45
C VAL A 105 -17.99 28.27 25.84
N LYS A 106 -17.39 29.46 25.97
CA LYS A 106 -16.91 29.98 27.25
C LYS A 106 -18.02 30.30 28.24
N SER A 107 -19.27 30.50 27.79
CA SER A 107 -20.40 30.79 28.68
C SER A 107 -20.82 29.59 29.54
N VAL A 108 -20.47 28.37 29.13
CA VAL A 108 -20.83 27.13 29.83
C VAL A 108 -19.84 26.88 30.99
N PRO A 109 -20.29 26.82 32.26
CA PRO A 109 -19.38 26.72 33.42
C PRO A 109 -18.45 25.51 33.39
N ALA A 110 -18.95 24.32 33.05
CA ALA A 110 -18.14 23.11 32.98
C ALA A 110 -17.06 23.23 31.88
N VAL A 111 -17.44 23.67 30.68
CA VAL A 111 -16.51 23.87 29.56
C VAL A 111 -15.40 24.85 29.92
N ARG A 112 -15.75 25.97 30.58
CA ARG A 112 -14.79 26.96 31.05
C ARG A 112 -13.84 26.39 32.11
N ALA A 113 -14.38 25.59 33.03
CA ALA A 113 -13.60 25.02 34.13
C ALA A 113 -12.60 23.95 33.66
N PHE A 114 -13.01 23.07 32.74
CA PHE A 114 -12.15 22.00 32.21
C PHE A 114 -11.25 22.45 31.06
N GLY A 115 -11.59 23.54 30.36
CA GLY A 115 -10.74 24.09 29.28
C GLY A 115 -10.49 23.10 28.14
N ASN A 116 -11.46 22.23 27.86
CA ASN A 116 -11.33 21.08 26.96
C ASN A 116 -12.00 21.27 25.58
N VAL A 117 -12.40 22.51 25.25
CA VAL A 117 -13.06 22.86 23.98
C VAL A 117 -12.38 24.07 23.36
N ASP A 118 -11.92 23.93 22.12
CA ASP A 118 -11.31 24.99 21.32
C ASP A 118 -12.11 25.26 20.04
N VAL A 119 -12.06 26.50 19.55
CA VAL A 119 -12.65 26.92 18.27
C VAL A 119 -11.53 27.34 17.32
N ILE A 120 -11.51 26.78 16.11
CA ILE A 120 -10.50 27.13 15.10
C ILE A 120 -10.69 28.58 14.66
N GLY A 121 -9.66 29.40 14.89
CA GLY A 121 -9.65 30.80 14.45
C GLY A 121 -9.35 30.96 12.95
N LYS A 122 -8.38 30.20 12.41
CA LYS A 122 -8.01 30.23 10.98
C LYS A 122 -8.60 29.02 10.25
N PRO A 123 -9.78 29.16 9.61
CA PRO A 123 -10.56 28.05 9.10
C PRO A 123 -9.94 27.45 7.82
N ASP A 124 -10.12 26.15 7.64
CA ASP A 124 -9.94 25.48 6.36
C ASP A 124 -11.22 25.54 5.50
N PRO A 125 -11.12 25.45 4.16
CA PRO A 125 -12.29 25.27 3.30
C PRO A 125 -12.88 23.87 3.48
N ASN A 126 -14.19 23.72 3.29
CA ASN A 126 -14.87 22.43 3.33
C ASN A 126 -15.42 22.12 1.93
N THR A 127 -14.71 21.31 1.15
CA THR A 127 -15.10 20.92 -0.22
C THR A 127 -15.27 19.41 -0.33
N TYR A 128 -16.33 18.98 -1.02
CA TYR A 128 -16.59 17.55 -1.30
C TYR A 128 -15.66 16.97 -2.37
N MET A 129 -14.97 17.83 -3.14
CA MET A 129 -13.94 17.45 -4.10
C MET A 129 -12.56 17.87 -3.60
N GLY A 130 -11.57 17.02 -3.89
CA GLY A 130 -10.17 17.28 -3.63
C GLY A 130 -9.74 17.02 -2.18
N SER A 131 -8.43 17.12 -1.93
CA SER A 131 -7.83 16.74 -0.64
C SER A 131 -8.20 17.66 0.52
N THR A 132 -8.85 18.80 0.26
CA THR A 132 -9.12 19.86 1.24
C THR A 132 -9.80 19.37 2.51
N ASN A 133 -10.84 18.54 2.40
CA ASN A 133 -11.56 18.03 3.57
C ASN A 133 -10.68 17.09 4.41
N ILE A 134 -9.92 16.19 3.75
CA ILE A 134 -8.95 15.33 4.44
C ILE A 134 -7.84 16.16 5.10
N ALA A 135 -7.33 17.18 4.40
CA ALA A 135 -6.32 18.08 4.94
C ALA A 135 -6.85 18.81 6.19
N ALA A 136 -8.12 19.24 6.20
CA ALA A 136 -8.76 19.84 7.37
C ALA A 136 -8.87 18.84 8.53
N ILE A 137 -9.26 17.58 8.27
CA ILE A 137 -9.32 16.51 9.28
C ILE A 137 -7.92 16.22 9.85
N LEU A 138 -6.90 16.07 9.00
CA LEU A 138 -5.52 15.82 9.42
C LEU A 138 -4.93 17.02 10.19
N ARG A 139 -5.24 18.25 9.78
CA ARG A 139 -4.84 19.47 10.50
C ARG A 139 -5.52 19.54 11.86
N ALA A 140 -6.80 19.19 11.96
CA ALA A 140 -7.51 19.12 13.23
C ALA A 140 -6.91 18.07 14.18
N ALA A 141 -6.62 16.86 13.66
CA ALA A 141 -5.93 15.83 14.42
C ALA A 141 -4.52 16.28 14.88
N ALA A 142 -3.75 16.96 14.02
CA ALA A 142 -2.44 17.50 14.37
C ALA A 142 -2.53 18.58 15.47
N ILE A 143 -3.55 19.45 15.43
CA ILE A 143 -3.82 20.42 16.51
C ILE A 143 -4.12 19.69 17.81
N LEU A 144 -5.00 18.68 17.79
CA LEU A 144 -5.37 17.93 18.99
C LEU A 144 -4.19 17.14 19.57
N LEU A 145 -3.36 16.51 18.74
CA LEU A 145 -2.12 15.84 19.17
C LEU A 145 -1.15 16.82 19.85
N LYS A 146 -1.09 18.07 19.35
CA LYS A 146 -0.20 19.10 19.90
C LYS A 146 -0.73 19.73 21.19
N VAL A 147 -2.05 19.90 21.30
CA VAL A 147 -2.70 20.62 22.41
C VAL A 147 -3.03 19.68 23.58
N ASP A 148 -3.36 18.42 23.34
CA ASP A 148 -3.63 17.43 24.39
C ASP A 148 -3.28 16.01 23.91
N GLY A 149 -2.21 15.44 24.46
CA GLY A 149 -1.71 14.11 24.11
C GLY A 149 -2.27 12.98 24.98
N GLY A 150 -3.55 12.92 25.31
CA GLY A 150 -4.09 11.70 25.95
C GLY A 150 -5.58 11.45 25.82
N TRP A 151 -6.08 11.69 24.63
CA TRP A 151 -7.21 10.95 24.09
C TRP A 151 -6.72 9.65 23.43
N ASP A 152 -7.61 8.68 23.30
CA ASP A 152 -7.35 7.35 22.73
C ASP A 152 -7.91 7.23 21.31
N TRP A 153 -9.07 7.85 21.06
CA TRP A 153 -9.83 7.75 19.82
C TRP A 153 -10.19 9.12 19.26
N PHE A 154 -10.06 9.28 17.95
CA PHE A 154 -10.43 10.47 17.21
C PHE A 154 -11.73 10.25 16.45
N VAL A 155 -12.69 11.15 16.62
CA VAL A 155 -14.04 11.06 16.06
C VAL A 155 -14.35 12.35 15.30
N THR A 156 -14.80 12.21 14.05
CA THR A 156 -15.30 13.33 13.26
C THR A 156 -16.83 13.39 13.33
N LEU A 157 -17.38 14.59 13.50
CA LEU A 157 -18.80 14.89 13.42
C LEU A 157 -18.98 16.16 12.60
N SER A 158 -20.12 16.31 11.95
CA SER A 158 -20.52 17.57 11.34
C SER A 158 -21.78 18.13 12.00
N ALA A 159 -22.11 19.39 11.71
CA ALA A 159 -23.31 20.07 12.22
C ALA A 159 -24.65 19.35 11.89
N LEU A 160 -24.62 18.37 10.99
CA LEU A 160 -25.75 17.54 10.56
C LEU A 160 -25.92 16.26 11.38
N ASP A 161 -24.93 15.89 12.19
CA ASP A 161 -24.95 14.69 13.02
C ASP A 161 -25.50 14.98 14.42
N TYR A 162 -26.06 13.96 15.09
CA TYR A 162 -26.51 14.08 16.47
C TYR A 162 -26.42 12.76 17.24
N PRO A 163 -26.10 12.75 18.55
CA PRO A 163 -25.96 11.51 19.32
C PRO A 163 -27.31 10.87 19.67
N LEU A 164 -27.36 9.54 19.60
CA LEU A 164 -28.51 8.71 20.02
C LEU A 164 -28.28 7.98 21.35
N ILE A 165 -27.13 8.22 21.95
CA ILE A 165 -26.68 7.63 23.21
C ILE A 165 -25.82 8.66 23.96
N THR A 166 -25.74 8.56 25.29
CA THR A 166 -24.92 9.48 26.10
C THR A 166 -23.44 9.05 26.12
N GLN A 167 -22.55 9.98 26.47
CA GLN A 167 -21.10 9.68 26.55
C GLN A 167 -20.78 8.63 27.62
N ASP A 168 -21.41 8.71 28.80
CA ASP A 168 -21.29 7.70 29.86
C ASP A 168 -21.61 6.30 29.37
N GLU A 169 -22.64 6.16 28.53
CA GLU A 169 -23.06 4.88 27.95
C GLU A 169 -22.05 4.36 26.91
N ILE A 170 -21.49 5.24 26.06
CA ILE A 170 -20.40 4.88 25.13
C ILE A 170 -19.18 4.40 25.93
N PHE A 171 -18.78 5.16 26.94
CA PHE A 171 -17.67 4.81 27.81
C PHE A 171 -17.89 3.49 28.55
N TYR A 172 -19.11 3.25 29.03
CA TYR A 172 -19.46 2.02 29.74
C TYR A 172 -19.31 0.80 28.82
N CYS A 173 -19.86 0.85 27.60
CA CYS A 173 -19.71 -0.24 26.62
C CYS A 173 -18.22 -0.51 26.31
N LEU A 174 -17.46 0.54 25.99
CA LEU A 174 -16.06 0.40 25.59
C LEU A 174 -15.12 0.04 26.76
N LYS A 175 -15.52 0.31 28.01
CA LYS A 175 -14.78 -0.14 29.19
C LYS A 175 -14.96 -1.66 29.42
N GLN A 176 -16.12 -2.21 29.08
CA GLN A 176 -16.42 -3.63 29.27
C GLN A 176 -15.74 -4.51 28.20
N SER A 177 -15.65 -3.99 26.96
CA SER A 177 -14.92 -4.60 25.85
C SER A 177 -13.42 -4.31 26.02
N ARG A 178 -12.66 -5.19 26.70
CA ARG A 178 -11.21 -5.02 26.95
C ARG A 178 -10.43 -4.62 25.68
N THR A 179 -10.08 -3.34 25.56
CA THR A 179 -8.90 -2.71 24.91
C THR A 179 -8.23 -3.28 23.64
N GLU A 180 -8.83 -4.18 22.87
CA GLU A 180 -8.26 -4.67 21.58
C GLU A 180 -9.24 -4.63 20.40
N ILE A 181 -10.36 -3.97 20.59
CA ILE A 181 -11.54 -4.28 19.79
C ILE A 181 -11.97 -3.03 19.04
N LEU A 182 -11.61 -2.96 17.76
CA LEU A 182 -12.49 -2.74 16.61
C LEU A 182 -11.62 -2.90 15.33
N PRO A 183 -11.31 -4.15 14.94
CA PRO A 183 -10.44 -4.42 13.82
C PRO A 183 -11.12 -4.22 12.46
N PHE A 184 -10.33 -3.89 11.44
CA PHE A 184 -10.74 -3.83 10.04
C PHE A 184 -10.34 -5.12 9.32
N SER A 185 -11.25 -5.69 8.51
CA SER A 185 -10.89 -6.61 7.42
C SER A 185 -11.56 -6.18 6.12
N MET A 186 -10.82 -5.56 5.20
CA MET A 186 -11.09 -5.67 3.76
C MET A 186 -9.99 -6.54 3.12
N PRO A 187 -10.31 -7.27 2.04
CA PRO A 187 -9.31 -8.03 1.30
C PRO A 187 -8.25 -7.10 0.70
N MET A 188 -6.97 -7.44 0.89
CA MET A 188 -5.86 -6.87 0.14
C MET A 188 -6.06 -7.25 -1.33
N VAL A 189 -6.36 -6.26 -2.18
CA VAL A 189 -6.17 -6.43 -3.63
C VAL A 189 -4.70 -6.14 -3.89
N GLY A 190 -3.94 -7.20 -4.16
CA GLY A 190 -2.61 -7.10 -4.75
C GLY A 190 -2.70 -6.47 -6.13
N ASP A 191 -1.84 -5.48 -6.34
CA ASP A 191 -1.50 -4.81 -7.59
C ASP A 191 -2.57 -3.96 -8.31
N ILE A 192 -2.07 -2.80 -8.76
CA ILE A 192 -2.56 -1.90 -9.83
C ILE A 192 -3.24 -0.60 -9.35
N LEU A 193 -2.48 0.49 -9.53
CA LEU A 193 -2.91 1.81 -10.01
C LEU A 193 -4.43 1.97 -10.28
N LEU A 194 -5.10 2.68 -9.37
CA LEU A 194 -6.10 3.74 -9.61
C LEU A 194 -7.33 3.54 -10.53
N LEU A 195 -7.70 2.35 -11.01
CA LEU A 195 -8.90 2.21 -11.87
C LEU A 195 -9.95 1.14 -11.50
N LYS A 196 -9.89 0.52 -10.31
CA LYS A 196 -10.96 -0.37 -9.80
C LYS A 196 -11.68 0.12 -8.53
N ALA A 197 -11.62 1.42 -8.21
CA ALA A 197 -12.29 2.00 -7.04
C ALA A 197 -13.82 2.21 -7.20
N LYS A 198 -14.50 1.48 -8.10
CA LYS A 198 -15.97 1.58 -8.26
C LYS A 198 -16.74 0.61 -7.36
N GLN A 199 -16.08 -0.36 -6.70
CA GLN A 199 -16.81 -1.46 -6.07
C GLN A 199 -16.60 -1.64 -4.56
N ASN A 200 -15.61 -1.00 -3.92
CA ASN A 200 -15.44 -1.02 -2.46
C ASN A 200 -15.09 0.37 -1.92
N ARG A 201 -16.09 1.17 -1.58
CA ARG A 201 -15.91 2.43 -0.83
C ARG A 201 -16.03 2.13 0.66
N GLY A 202 -15.10 2.61 1.47
CA GLY A 202 -15.20 2.54 2.93
C GLY A 202 -16.11 3.63 3.48
N SER A 203 -16.44 3.57 4.78
CA SER A 203 -17.23 4.63 5.40
C SER A 203 -16.44 5.96 5.34
N PRO A 204 -17.06 7.10 4.94
CA PRO A 204 -16.45 8.42 5.09
C PRO A 204 -16.25 8.81 6.57
N TRP A 205 -16.89 8.07 7.48
CA TRP A 205 -16.95 8.33 8.91
C TRP A 205 -16.23 7.23 9.66
N VAL A 206 -14.94 7.46 9.87
CA VAL A 206 -14.04 6.55 10.60
C VAL A 206 -13.79 7.06 12.01
N VAL A 207 -13.79 6.14 12.99
CA VAL A 207 -13.23 6.41 14.31
C VAL A 207 -11.81 5.86 14.31
N LEU A 208 -10.83 6.75 14.42
CA LEU A 208 -9.42 6.44 14.23
C LEU A 208 -8.72 6.37 15.58
N SER A 209 -7.87 5.37 15.77
CA SER A 209 -7.00 5.37 16.94
C SER A 209 -5.99 6.51 16.87
N ARG A 210 -5.51 6.92 18.03
CA ARG A 210 -4.43 7.88 18.13
C ARG A 210 -3.14 7.43 17.44
N SER A 211 -2.70 6.18 17.66
CA SER A 211 -1.44 5.68 17.09
C SER A 211 -1.45 5.70 15.56
N PHE A 212 -2.59 5.39 14.95
CA PHE A 212 -2.76 5.50 13.51
C PHE A 212 -2.69 6.95 13.01
N LEU A 213 -3.30 7.90 13.72
CA LEU A 213 -3.19 9.32 13.35
C LEU A 213 -1.78 9.88 13.54
N GLU A 214 -1.07 9.46 14.58
CA GLU A 214 0.35 9.77 14.76
C GLU A 214 1.17 9.22 13.58
N PHE A 215 0.85 8.03 13.08
CA PHE A 215 1.44 7.50 11.85
C PHE A 215 1.08 8.34 10.60
N CYS A 216 -0.19 8.70 10.39
CA CYS A 216 -0.59 9.52 9.24
C CYS A 216 0.08 10.91 9.22
N ILE A 217 0.30 11.51 10.39
CA ILE A 217 0.78 12.90 10.52
C ILE A 217 2.31 12.93 10.67
N PHE A 218 2.85 12.14 11.60
CA PHE A 218 4.26 12.14 11.98
C PHE A 218 5.04 10.94 11.46
N GLY A 219 4.37 9.92 10.90
CA GLY A 219 5.00 8.70 10.43
C GLY A 219 6.05 8.94 9.35
N TRP A 220 7.07 8.10 9.34
CA TRP A 220 8.19 8.16 8.41
C TRP A 220 7.81 7.64 7.02
N ASP A 221 6.73 6.87 6.92
CA ASP A 221 6.19 6.38 5.65
C ASP A 221 5.64 7.55 4.81
N ASN A 222 5.96 7.55 3.52
CA ASN A 222 5.47 8.56 2.59
C ASN A 222 4.05 8.26 2.08
N LEU A 223 3.56 7.04 2.22
CA LEU A 223 2.26 6.61 1.71
C LEU A 223 1.10 7.55 2.13
N PRO A 224 0.92 7.96 3.41
CA PRO A 224 -0.13 8.90 3.78
C PRO A 224 0.00 10.26 3.06
N ARG A 225 1.22 10.74 2.83
CA ARG A 225 1.48 12.02 2.15
C ARG A 225 1.24 11.91 0.64
N THR A 226 1.70 10.82 0.04
CA THR A 226 1.51 10.52 -1.39
C THR A 226 0.03 10.36 -1.73
N LEU A 227 -0.73 9.61 -0.92
CA LEU A 227 -2.18 9.44 -1.12
C LEU A 227 -2.95 10.75 -0.96
N LEU A 228 -2.47 11.67 -0.11
CA LEU A 228 -3.08 12.99 0.04
C LEU A 228 -2.95 13.81 -1.25
N MET A 229 -1.79 13.76 -1.91
CA MET A 229 -1.59 14.40 -3.22
C MET A 229 -2.50 13.80 -4.30
N TYR A 230 -2.65 12.48 -4.34
CA TYR A 230 -3.54 11.81 -5.29
C TYR A 230 -5.03 12.13 -5.06
N SER A 231 -5.40 12.47 -3.83
CA SER A 231 -6.79 12.80 -3.46
C SER A 231 -7.26 14.15 -4.00
N ASN A 232 -6.39 14.94 -4.64
CA ASN A 232 -6.72 16.26 -5.20
C ASN A 232 -7.79 16.24 -6.30
N ASN A 233 -7.94 15.12 -7.02
CA ASN A 233 -8.92 14.97 -8.11
C ASN A 233 -10.03 13.94 -7.78
N VAL A 234 -10.20 13.59 -6.51
CA VAL A 234 -11.15 12.58 -6.06
C VAL A 234 -12.36 13.24 -5.39
N VAL A 235 -13.56 12.71 -5.66
CA VAL A 235 -14.81 13.07 -4.98
C VAL A 235 -14.91 12.23 -3.70
N LEU A 236 -15.18 12.86 -2.55
CA LEU A 236 -15.27 12.21 -1.24
C LEU A 236 -14.00 11.41 -0.86
N PRO A 237 -12.80 12.01 -0.88
CA PRO A 237 -11.56 11.29 -0.59
C PRO A 237 -11.52 10.67 0.81
N GLN A 238 -12.35 11.15 1.76
CA GLN A 238 -12.53 10.52 3.07
C GLN A 238 -13.01 9.07 3.02
N GLU A 239 -13.73 8.65 1.97
CA GLU A 239 -14.22 7.27 1.78
C GLU A 239 -13.11 6.31 1.33
N PHE A 240 -11.91 6.83 1.03
CA PHE A 240 -10.81 6.06 0.47
C PHE A 240 -9.48 6.28 1.20
N TYR A 241 -9.18 7.50 1.64
CA TYR A 241 -7.85 7.88 2.12
C TYR A 241 -7.38 7.02 3.30
N PHE A 242 -8.11 7.07 4.43
CA PHE A 242 -7.72 6.34 5.64
C PHE A 242 -7.74 4.83 5.42
N HIS A 243 -8.75 4.30 4.72
CA HIS A 243 -8.86 2.88 4.36
C HIS A 243 -7.65 2.41 3.55
N SER A 244 -7.23 3.19 2.56
CA SER A 244 -6.07 2.86 1.73
C SER A 244 -4.77 2.88 2.50
N VAL A 245 -4.59 3.84 3.40
CA VAL A 245 -3.41 3.89 4.27
C VAL A 245 -3.37 2.64 5.16
N ILE A 246 -4.50 2.27 5.78
CA ILE A 246 -4.60 1.10 6.67
C ILE A 246 -4.32 -0.21 5.92
N CYS A 247 -4.95 -0.41 4.76
CA CYS A 247 -4.75 -1.61 3.94
C CYS A 247 -3.28 -1.87 3.60
N ASN A 248 -2.51 -0.80 3.42
CA ASN A 248 -1.11 -0.86 3.03
C ASN A 248 -0.14 -0.71 4.22
N SER A 249 -0.64 -0.58 5.44
CA SER A 249 0.16 -0.45 6.66
C SER A 249 -0.22 -1.57 7.65
N PRO A 250 0.38 -2.77 7.54
CA PRO A 250 -0.06 -3.96 8.28
C PRO A 250 -0.13 -3.79 9.80
N GLU A 251 0.73 -2.93 10.35
CA GLU A 251 0.80 -2.56 11.77
C GLU A 251 -0.49 -1.91 12.30
N PHE A 252 -1.30 -1.33 11.40
CA PHE A 252 -2.51 -0.55 11.73
C PHE A 252 -3.82 -1.22 11.30
N LYS A 253 -3.79 -2.50 10.90
CA LYS A 253 -5.00 -3.24 10.46
C LYS A 253 -6.10 -3.29 11.52
N ASN A 254 -5.76 -3.21 12.81
CA ASN A 254 -6.72 -3.31 13.92
C ASN A 254 -7.02 -1.98 14.62
N THR A 255 -6.67 -0.84 14.01
CA THR A 255 -6.63 0.45 14.71
C THR A 255 -7.71 1.45 14.26
N THR A 256 -8.76 0.97 13.57
CA THR A 256 -9.81 1.81 12.98
C THR A 256 -11.17 1.13 13.00
N VAL A 257 -12.18 1.87 13.44
CA VAL A 257 -13.59 1.50 13.29
C VAL A 257 -14.06 1.93 11.89
N ASN A 258 -14.24 0.97 10.99
CA ASN A 258 -14.75 1.23 9.62
C ASN A 258 -16.28 1.06 9.50
N ALA A 259 -16.95 0.61 10.55
CA ALA A 259 -18.42 0.58 10.57
C ALA A 259 -18.96 1.99 10.84
N ASP A 260 -19.86 2.48 9.98
CA ASP A 260 -20.57 3.73 10.26
C ASP A 260 -21.51 3.51 11.45
N LEU A 261 -21.21 4.14 12.58
CA LEU A 261 -22.01 4.07 13.80
C LEU A 261 -23.21 5.02 13.78
N ARG A 262 -23.56 5.57 12.61
CA ARG A 262 -24.70 6.47 12.40
C ARG A 262 -25.89 5.76 11.79
N TYR A 263 -27.07 6.08 12.30
CA TYR A 263 -28.34 5.79 11.64
C TYR A 263 -28.64 6.87 10.59
N PHE A 264 -28.94 6.45 9.36
CA PHE A 264 -29.44 7.31 8.29
C PHE A 264 -30.35 6.52 7.36
N VAL A 265 -31.20 7.22 6.63
CA VAL A 265 -32.14 6.63 5.67
C VAL A 265 -31.86 7.23 4.29
N TRP A 266 -31.75 6.39 3.27
CA TRP A 266 -31.62 6.84 1.89
C TRP A 266 -32.99 7.11 1.28
N ASP A 267 -33.07 8.15 0.44
CA ASP A 267 -34.18 8.29 -0.52
C ASP A 267 -34.16 7.11 -1.51
N ASN A 268 -35.30 6.80 -2.12
CA ASN A 268 -35.37 5.84 -3.24
C ASN A 268 -35.83 6.57 -4.52
N PRO A 269 -34.98 6.72 -5.56
CA PRO A 269 -33.58 6.25 -5.63
C PRO A 269 -32.62 7.07 -4.75
N PRO A 270 -31.46 6.50 -4.35
CA PRO A 270 -30.50 7.18 -3.48
C PRO A 270 -29.95 8.46 -4.10
N LYS A 271 -29.99 9.56 -3.33
CA LYS A 271 -29.31 10.83 -3.66
C LYS A 271 -27.87 10.82 -3.14
N MET A 272 -27.12 11.90 -3.40
CA MET A 272 -25.74 12.05 -2.94
C MET A 272 -25.61 12.11 -1.41
N GLU A 273 -26.64 12.60 -0.71
CA GLU A 273 -26.72 12.62 0.74
C GLU A 273 -28.02 11.96 1.23
N PRO A 274 -28.04 11.39 2.45
CA PRO A 274 -29.22 10.73 3.01
C PRO A 274 -30.35 11.72 3.30
N HIS A 275 -31.57 11.20 3.48
CA HIS A 275 -32.75 11.98 3.83
C HIS A 275 -32.59 12.71 5.18
N PHE A 276 -33.25 13.86 5.32
CA PHE A 276 -33.33 14.59 6.58
C PHE A 276 -34.30 13.90 7.55
N LEU A 277 -33.76 13.29 8.60
CA LEU A 277 -34.54 12.59 9.62
C LEU A 277 -35.49 13.56 10.34
N ASN A 278 -36.73 13.12 10.50
CA ASN A 278 -37.78 13.90 11.16
C ASN A 278 -38.47 13.07 12.28
N THR A 279 -39.60 13.56 12.80
CA THR A 279 -40.31 12.89 13.90
C THR A 279 -40.87 11.51 13.56
N SER A 280 -41.17 11.23 12.28
CA SER A 280 -41.63 9.90 11.83
C SER A 280 -40.57 8.82 12.03
N ASP A 281 -39.30 9.18 11.84
CA ASP A 281 -38.17 8.25 11.86
C ASP A 281 -37.70 7.94 13.28
N TYR A 282 -38.21 8.68 14.27
CA TYR A 282 -37.72 8.67 15.64
C TYR A 282 -37.71 7.26 16.27
N ASN A 283 -38.77 6.48 16.06
CA ASN A 283 -38.89 5.16 16.67
C ASN A 283 -37.88 4.16 16.08
N GLU A 284 -37.70 4.15 14.77
CA GLU A 284 -36.75 3.25 14.09
C GLU A 284 -35.31 3.68 14.37
N MET A 285 -35.04 4.98 14.36
CA MET A 285 -33.77 5.57 14.78
C MET A 285 -33.40 5.14 16.21
N VAL A 286 -34.33 5.18 17.15
CA VAL A 286 -34.11 4.74 18.54
C VAL A 286 -33.90 3.23 18.66
N LYS A 287 -34.51 2.42 17.80
CA LYS A 287 -34.36 0.96 17.81
C LYS A 287 -33.07 0.48 17.17
N SER A 288 -32.45 1.28 16.30
CA SER A 288 -31.28 0.91 15.47
C SER A 288 -30.05 0.42 16.24
N GLY A 289 -29.87 0.86 17.48
CA GLY A 289 -28.64 0.59 18.25
C GLY A 289 -27.44 1.43 17.82
N ALA A 290 -27.61 2.38 16.90
CA ALA A 290 -26.54 3.29 16.47
C ALA A 290 -26.15 4.30 17.56
N ALA A 291 -24.89 4.73 17.58
CA ALA A 291 -24.40 5.75 18.51
C ALA A 291 -24.82 7.17 18.11
N PHE A 292 -24.95 7.41 16.80
CA PHE A 292 -25.26 8.72 16.22
C PHE A 292 -26.34 8.57 15.14
N ALA A 293 -26.84 9.70 14.62
CA ALA A 293 -27.75 9.73 13.49
C ALA A 293 -27.49 10.94 12.57
N ARG A 294 -27.86 10.81 11.30
CA ARG A 294 -27.72 11.82 10.25
C ARG A 294 -28.80 11.70 9.16
N GLN A 295 -29.21 12.76 8.48
CA GLN A 295 -28.96 14.18 8.76
C GLN A 295 -30.17 14.84 9.40
N PHE A 296 -29.95 15.89 10.20
CA PHE A 296 -31.04 16.65 10.83
C PHE A 296 -31.11 18.08 10.33
N GLU A 297 -32.33 18.58 10.19
CA GLU A 297 -32.57 20.00 9.92
C GLU A 297 -32.20 20.85 11.14
N LYS A 298 -31.89 22.12 10.89
CA LYS A 298 -31.58 23.09 11.94
C LYS A 298 -32.79 23.26 12.86
N ASP A 299 -32.60 22.92 14.14
CA ASP A 299 -33.63 22.99 15.18
C ASP A 299 -34.91 22.18 14.91
N GLY A 300 -34.79 21.09 14.13
CA GLY A 300 -35.90 20.18 13.88
C GLY A 300 -36.51 19.61 15.18
N PRO A 301 -37.84 19.38 15.23
CA PRO A 301 -38.53 18.93 16.45
C PRO A 301 -38.04 17.56 16.95
N VAL A 302 -37.53 16.71 16.05
CA VAL A 302 -36.91 15.43 16.40
C VAL A 302 -35.67 15.61 17.29
N LEU A 303 -34.90 16.68 17.14
CA LEU A 303 -33.73 16.96 18.00
C LEU A 303 -34.17 17.25 19.45
N ASP A 304 -35.32 17.90 19.65
CA ASP A 304 -35.87 18.11 21.00
C ASP A 304 -36.44 16.83 21.60
N MET A 305 -36.92 15.90 20.77
CA MET A 305 -37.30 14.56 21.23
C MET A 305 -36.05 13.78 21.66
N ILE A 306 -34.94 13.89 20.91
CA ILE A 306 -33.66 13.30 21.31
C ILE A 306 -33.18 13.91 22.63
N ASP A 307 -33.14 15.23 22.75
CA ASP A 307 -32.68 15.90 23.98
C ASP A 307 -33.51 15.51 25.20
N ARG A 308 -34.84 15.44 25.07
CA ARG A 308 -35.74 15.11 26.18
C ARG A 308 -35.74 13.63 26.55
N ASN A 309 -35.84 12.75 25.56
CA ASN A 309 -36.13 11.33 25.80
C ASN A 309 -34.86 10.46 25.80
N ILE A 310 -33.78 10.92 25.17
CA ILE A 310 -32.51 10.17 25.04
C ILE A 310 -31.47 10.77 25.98
N LEU A 311 -31.10 12.02 25.74
CA LEU A 311 -30.00 12.68 26.44
C LEU A 311 -30.41 13.27 27.80
N MET A 312 -31.71 13.29 28.09
CA MET A 312 -32.28 13.81 29.35
C MET A 312 -31.77 15.21 29.70
N ARG A 313 -31.63 16.07 28.68
CA ARG A 313 -31.05 17.41 28.79
C ARG A 313 -32.03 18.49 28.33
N ARG A 314 -31.74 19.74 28.71
CA ARG A 314 -32.44 20.91 28.17
C ARG A 314 -31.57 21.61 27.13
N ARG A 315 -32.22 22.39 26.25
CA ARG A 315 -31.53 23.26 25.30
C ARG A 315 -30.49 24.12 26.04
N LYS A 316 -29.29 24.22 25.45
CA LYS A 316 -28.11 24.94 25.99
C LYS A 316 -27.50 24.38 27.28
N ARG A 317 -27.83 23.16 27.70
CA ARG A 317 -27.15 22.46 28.80
C ARG A 317 -26.39 21.24 28.29
N ALA A 318 -25.28 20.92 28.94
CA ALA A 318 -24.55 19.69 28.66
C ALA A 318 -25.40 18.46 29.01
N THR A 319 -25.19 17.35 28.29
CA THR A 319 -25.79 16.06 28.64
C THR A 319 -25.32 15.62 30.02
N PRO A 320 -26.24 15.35 30.98
CA PRO A 320 -25.86 14.96 32.32
C PRO A 320 -25.29 13.54 32.36
N GLY A 321 -24.05 13.40 32.86
CA GLY A 321 -23.40 12.12 33.16
C GLY A 321 -23.22 11.89 34.67
N ALA A 322 -22.56 10.80 35.05
CA ALA A 322 -22.21 10.50 36.44
C ALA A 322 -21.33 11.58 37.09
N TRP A 323 -20.56 12.28 36.25
CA TRP A 323 -19.74 13.41 36.66
C TRP A 323 -20.55 14.63 37.14
N CYS A 324 -21.85 14.74 36.82
CA CYS A 324 -22.69 15.85 37.25
C CYS A 324 -23.34 15.54 38.62
N THR A 325 -22.92 16.24 39.67
CA THR A 325 -23.35 15.99 41.06
C THR A 325 -24.37 17.01 41.58
N GLY A 326 -24.69 18.05 40.80
CA GLY A 326 -25.65 19.07 41.19
C GLY A 326 -27.07 18.51 41.37
N ARG A 327 -27.79 19.01 42.37
CA ARG A 327 -29.20 18.62 42.60
C ARG A 327 -30.04 18.95 41.37
N LYS A 328 -30.80 17.96 40.87
CA LYS A 328 -31.78 18.15 39.80
C LYS A 328 -32.90 19.07 40.30
N SER A 329 -32.85 20.33 39.90
CA SER A 329 -33.89 21.35 40.15
C SER A 329 -34.31 21.98 38.83
N TRP A 330 -35.50 22.58 38.78
CA TRP A 330 -35.98 23.30 37.60
C TRP A 330 -34.99 24.42 37.21
N PHE A 331 -34.41 25.12 38.17
CA PHE A 331 -33.60 26.31 37.91
C PHE A 331 -32.09 26.03 37.79
N MET A 332 -31.57 25.02 38.48
CA MET A 332 -30.13 24.72 38.48
C MET A 332 -29.74 23.70 37.39
N ASP A 333 -28.58 23.90 36.77
CA ASP A 333 -27.99 22.92 35.87
C ASP A 333 -27.24 21.86 36.70
N PRO A 334 -27.61 20.56 36.60
CA PRO A 334 -26.95 19.51 37.37
C PRO A 334 -25.44 19.41 37.09
N CYS A 335 -24.97 19.90 35.94
CA CYS A 335 -23.56 19.90 35.57
C CYS A 335 -22.81 21.18 35.97
N SER A 336 -23.44 22.06 36.76
CA SER A 336 -22.75 23.21 37.41
C SER A 336 -21.94 22.81 38.64
N GLN A 337 -22.16 21.61 39.16
CA GLN A 337 -21.33 20.97 40.18
C GLN A 337 -20.94 19.59 39.65
N TRP A 338 -19.68 19.20 39.88
CA TRP A 338 -19.16 17.97 39.33
C TRP A 338 -18.39 17.14 40.37
N GLY A 339 -18.41 15.83 40.15
CA GLY A 339 -17.70 14.83 40.93
C GLY A 339 -16.58 14.19 40.12
N ASP A 340 -16.32 12.91 40.37
CA ASP A 340 -15.28 12.17 39.63
C ASP A 340 -15.69 11.92 38.17
N VAL A 341 -14.91 12.47 37.25
CA VAL A 341 -15.08 12.36 35.79
C VAL A 341 -14.70 10.98 35.24
N ASN A 342 -14.14 10.09 36.07
CA ASN A 342 -13.78 8.72 35.70
C ASN A 342 -14.90 7.71 35.99
N VAL A 343 -15.92 8.10 36.77
CA VAL A 343 -17.11 7.30 37.01
C VAL A 343 -18.05 7.45 35.82
N VAL A 344 -18.57 6.32 35.33
CA VAL A 344 -19.50 6.28 34.19
C VAL A 344 -20.76 5.54 34.62
N LYS A 345 -21.93 6.05 34.23
CA LYS A 345 -23.22 5.45 34.59
C LYS A 345 -23.87 4.78 33.37
N PRO A 346 -24.20 3.49 33.43
CA PRO A 346 -24.95 2.85 32.35
C PRO A 346 -26.37 3.41 32.29
N GLY A 347 -26.88 3.52 31.07
CA GLY A 347 -28.26 3.90 30.77
C GLY A 347 -29.00 2.82 29.97
N PRO A 348 -30.28 3.04 29.66
CA PRO A 348 -31.14 2.03 29.03
C PRO A 348 -30.67 1.58 27.63
N ARG A 349 -29.84 2.39 26.96
CA ARG A 349 -29.45 2.17 25.56
C ARG A 349 -28.13 1.41 25.42
N VAL A 350 -27.34 1.35 26.50
CA VAL A 350 -26.08 0.60 26.60
C VAL A 350 -26.23 -0.82 26.08
N LYS A 351 -27.29 -1.52 26.49
CA LYS A 351 -27.50 -2.93 26.10
C LYS A 351 -27.61 -3.09 24.58
N LYS A 352 -28.44 -2.26 23.93
CA LYS A 352 -28.62 -2.32 22.47
C LYS A 352 -27.37 -1.90 21.71
N PHE A 353 -26.70 -0.83 22.16
CA PHE A 353 -25.44 -0.41 21.54
C PHE A 353 -24.35 -1.50 21.72
N GLY A 354 -24.29 -2.13 22.90
CA GLY A 354 -23.44 -3.29 23.16
C GLY A 354 -23.74 -4.45 22.21
N GLU A 355 -25.02 -4.84 22.07
CA GLU A 355 -25.45 -5.88 21.11
C GLU A 355 -25.07 -5.53 19.65
N SER A 356 -25.19 -4.26 19.24
CA SER A 356 -24.76 -3.81 17.92
C SER A 356 -23.24 -3.90 17.73
N ILE A 357 -22.45 -3.57 18.76
CA ILE A 357 -20.99 -3.71 18.75
C ILE A 357 -20.61 -5.19 18.74
N ASP A 358 -21.19 -6.03 19.59
CA ASP A 358 -20.92 -7.47 19.63
C ASP A 358 -21.26 -8.13 18.29
N LYS A 359 -22.40 -7.76 17.67
CA LYS A 359 -22.75 -8.21 16.32
C LYS A 359 -21.72 -7.78 15.28
N LEU A 360 -21.29 -6.51 15.29
CA LEU A 360 -20.23 -6.04 14.39
C LEU A 360 -18.93 -6.83 14.58
N LEU A 361 -18.61 -7.20 15.82
CA LEU A 361 -17.41 -7.98 16.12
C LEU A 361 -17.53 -9.43 15.72
N ASP A 362 -18.71 -10.01 15.84
CA ASP A 362 -18.96 -11.38 15.38
C ASP A 362 -19.01 -11.43 13.85
N ASP A 363 -19.61 -10.43 13.18
CA ASP A 363 -19.53 -10.25 11.72
C ASP A 363 -18.05 -10.09 11.29
N LEU A 364 -17.22 -9.35 12.04
CA LEU A 364 -15.78 -9.21 11.80
C LEU A 364 -15.00 -10.49 12.08
N LYS A 365 -15.38 -11.28 13.10
CA LYS A 365 -14.76 -12.58 13.39
C LYS A 365 -15.14 -13.61 12.32
N GLU A 366 -16.40 -13.63 11.87
CA GLU A 366 -16.85 -14.44 10.76
C GLU A 366 -16.17 -14.01 9.45
N GLN A 367 -15.98 -12.71 9.22
CA GLN A 367 -15.16 -12.17 8.14
C GLN A 367 -13.69 -12.53 8.30
N SER A 368 -13.12 -12.63 9.51
CA SER A 368 -11.74 -13.05 9.75
C SER A 368 -11.54 -14.56 9.63
N ASN A 369 -12.57 -15.36 9.95
CA ASN A 369 -12.59 -16.81 9.76
C ASN A 369 -12.88 -17.19 8.30
N THR A 370 -13.61 -16.35 7.57
CA THR A 370 -13.71 -16.39 6.09
C THR A 370 -12.53 -15.68 5.40
N ASN A 371 -11.76 -14.86 6.13
CA ASN A 371 -10.45 -14.31 5.75
C ASN A 371 -9.29 -15.02 6.48
N GLN A 372 -9.34 -16.36 6.57
CA GLN A 372 -8.13 -17.08 6.17
C GLN A 372 -7.87 -16.67 4.73
N ASN A 373 -6.97 -15.69 4.55
CA ASN A 373 -6.58 -15.10 3.28
C ASN A 373 -6.65 -16.18 2.18
N PRO A 374 -7.64 -16.15 1.26
CA PRO A 374 -7.77 -17.20 0.27
C PRO A 374 -6.46 -17.33 -0.51
N ASP A 375 -5.71 -16.25 -0.70
CA ASP A 375 -4.35 -16.29 -1.25
C ASP A 375 -3.29 -16.88 -0.31
N ALA A 376 -3.32 -16.73 1.02
CA ALA A 376 -2.31 -17.36 1.88
C ALA A 376 -2.55 -18.86 2.07
N LYS A 377 -3.82 -19.28 2.20
CA LYS A 377 -4.18 -20.71 2.19
C LYS A 377 -3.86 -21.32 0.82
N THR A 378 -4.22 -20.64 -0.27
CA THR A 378 -3.86 -21.07 -1.63
C THR A 378 -2.35 -21.07 -1.86
N VAL A 379 -1.59 -20.12 -1.32
CA VAL A 379 -0.11 -20.07 -1.42
C VAL A 379 0.53 -21.17 -0.58
N GLN A 380 0.02 -21.44 0.62
CA GLN A 380 0.49 -22.52 1.49
C GLN A 380 0.14 -23.90 0.90
N GLU A 381 -1.07 -24.08 0.38
CA GLU A 381 -1.48 -25.26 -0.37
C GLU A 381 -0.64 -25.41 -1.65
N ALA A 382 -0.40 -24.31 -2.38
CA ALA A 382 0.49 -24.32 -3.53
C ALA A 382 1.94 -24.66 -3.14
N GLU A 383 2.41 -24.28 -1.96
CA GLU A 383 3.73 -24.66 -1.44
C GLU A 383 3.80 -26.14 -1.09
N ILE A 384 2.76 -26.69 -0.46
CA ILE A 384 2.65 -28.13 -0.19
C ILE A 384 2.64 -28.90 -1.52
N ILE A 385 1.83 -28.48 -2.48
CA ILE A 385 1.77 -29.08 -3.82
C ILE A 385 3.13 -28.97 -4.51
N CYS A 386 3.76 -27.80 -4.55
CA CYS A 386 5.07 -27.61 -5.15
C CYS A 386 6.14 -28.46 -4.48
N LYS A 387 6.09 -28.62 -3.15
CA LYS A 387 7.00 -29.49 -2.40
C LYS A 387 6.82 -30.95 -2.80
N ILE A 388 5.58 -31.44 -2.88
CA ILE A 388 5.24 -32.78 -3.35
C ILE A 388 5.74 -32.97 -4.80
N LEU A 389 5.44 -32.04 -5.71
CA LEU A 389 5.86 -32.09 -7.10
C LEU A 389 7.39 -32.07 -7.25
N SER A 390 8.10 -31.31 -6.42
CA SER A 390 9.57 -31.27 -6.43
C SER A 390 10.22 -32.58 -5.96
N GLN A 391 9.54 -33.35 -5.12
CA GLN A 391 10.01 -34.65 -4.63
C GLN A 391 9.71 -35.80 -5.58
N LEU A 392 8.67 -35.68 -6.41
CA LEU A 392 8.20 -36.75 -7.30
C LEU A 392 8.91 -36.81 -8.66
N GLY A 393 9.51 -35.70 -9.13
CA GLY A 393 10.08 -35.61 -10.48
C GLY A 393 9.07 -36.00 -11.58
N ASN A 394 9.55 -36.48 -12.73
CA ASN A 394 8.71 -36.87 -13.87
C ASN A 394 8.08 -38.28 -13.73
N SER A 395 7.79 -38.74 -12.49
CA SER A 395 7.35 -40.12 -12.25
C SER A 395 5.86 -40.34 -12.54
N ARG A 396 5.50 -41.55 -12.99
CA ARG A 396 4.14 -42.01 -13.38
C ARG A 396 3.12 -42.05 -12.22
N ASN A 397 3.45 -41.55 -11.03
CA ASN A 397 2.64 -41.63 -9.81
C ASN A 397 2.06 -40.28 -9.36
N LEU A 398 1.91 -39.31 -10.28
CA LEU A 398 1.34 -37.99 -9.98
C LEU A 398 -0.06 -38.10 -9.34
N ASP A 399 -0.89 -39.02 -9.84
CA ASP A 399 -2.26 -39.23 -9.33
C ASP A 399 -2.29 -39.78 -7.92
N SER A 400 -1.47 -40.77 -7.58
CA SER A 400 -1.48 -41.36 -6.23
C SER A 400 -0.93 -40.40 -5.17
N ALA A 401 0.10 -39.62 -5.52
CA ALA A 401 0.73 -38.69 -4.60
C ALA A 401 -0.14 -37.44 -4.34
N LEU A 402 -0.74 -36.86 -5.37
CA LEU A 402 -1.65 -35.70 -5.20
C LEU A 402 -2.98 -36.11 -4.54
N SER A 403 -3.47 -37.33 -4.78
CA SER A 403 -4.68 -37.84 -4.11
C SER A 403 -4.46 -38.11 -2.61
N SER A 404 -3.22 -38.41 -2.19
CA SER A 404 -2.88 -38.59 -0.76
C SER A 404 -2.80 -37.27 0.04
N ALA A 405 -2.84 -36.12 -0.62
CA ALA A 405 -2.59 -34.82 -0.01
C ALA A 405 -3.84 -34.13 0.58
N ASN A 406 -5.01 -34.81 0.65
CA ASN A 406 -6.29 -34.24 1.11
C ASN A 406 -6.61 -32.87 0.46
N LEU A 407 -6.29 -32.72 -0.84
CA LEU A 407 -6.70 -31.55 -1.61
C LEU A 407 -8.24 -31.57 -1.70
N SER A 408 -8.89 -30.47 -1.31
CA SER A 408 -10.35 -30.37 -1.31
C SER A 408 -10.93 -30.81 -2.65
N ASP A 409 -12.04 -31.57 -2.63
CA ASP A 409 -12.70 -32.14 -3.81
C ASP A 409 -13.10 -31.11 -4.91
N ASN A 410 -12.96 -29.80 -4.64
CA ASN A 410 -13.13 -28.71 -5.59
C ASN A 410 -11.79 -27.95 -5.82
N LEU A 411 -11.14 -28.18 -6.96
CA LEU A 411 -9.92 -27.46 -7.37
C LEU A 411 -10.28 -26.05 -7.85
N SER A 412 -9.62 -24.99 -7.34
CA SER A 412 -9.86 -23.62 -7.80
C SER A 412 -8.86 -23.19 -8.90
N PRO A 413 -9.28 -22.42 -9.93
CA PRO A 413 -8.36 -21.91 -10.95
C PRO A 413 -7.22 -21.04 -10.39
N ASN A 414 -7.49 -20.32 -9.29
CA ASN A 414 -6.47 -19.51 -8.60
C ASN A 414 -5.38 -20.38 -7.96
N LEU A 415 -5.73 -21.52 -7.36
CA LEU A 415 -4.75 -22.47 -6.82
C LEU A 415 -3.85 -23.03 -7.92
N VAL A 416 -4.45 -23.42 -9.04
CA VAL A 416 -3.71 -23.90 -10.21
C VAL A 416 -2.76 -22.81 -10.73
N LEU A 417 -3.23 -21.56 -10.85
CA LEU A 417 -2.41 -20.44 -11.27
C LEU A 417 -1.19 -20.22 -10.35
N GLN A 418 -1.37 -20.26 -9.03
CA GLN A 418 -0.27 -20.07 -8.06
C GLN A 418 0.77 -21.19 -8.14
N VAL A 419 0.32 -22.44 -8.26
CA VAL A 419 1.21 -23.59 -8.47
C VAL A 419 1.99 -23.43 -9.78
N LEU A 420 1.32 -23.09 -10.89
CA LEU A 420 1.98 -22.89 -12.18
C LEU A 420 3.00 -21.75 -12.16
N LYS A 421 2.71 -20.64 -11.45
CA LYS A 421 3.67 -19.54 -11.26
C LYS A 421 4.93 -20.00 -10.53
N LYS A 422 4.79 -20.78 -9.46
CA LYS A 422 5.92 -21.38 -8.73
C LYS A 422 6.69 -22.38 -9.60
N LEU A 423 6.01 -23.13 -10.47
CA LEU A 423 6.61 -24.04 -11.44
C LEU A 423 7.11 -23.35 -12.73
N SER A 424 7.20 -22.02 -12.77
CA SER A 424 7.46 -21.31 -14.03
C SER A 424 8.81 -21.62 -14.69
N ASN A 425 9.74 -22.27 -13.99
CA ASN A 425 11.03 -22.73 -14.53
C ASN A 425 11.07 -24.25 -14.82
N ALA A 426 10.01 -24.98 -14.47
CA ALA A 426 9.85 -26.42 -14.62
C ALA A 426 8.72 -26.76 -15.61
N GLY A 427 8.87 -26.33 -16.87
CA GLY A 427 7.77 -26.32 -17.85
C GLY A 427 7.11 -27.68 -18.14
N VAL A 428 7.86 -28.78 -18.03
CA VAL A 428 7.30 -30.14 -18.22
C VAL A 428 6.41 -30.55 -17.05
N LEU A 429 6.84 -30.29 -15.81
CA LEU A 429 6.05 -30.54 -14.60
C LEU A 429 4.83 -29.62 -14.52
N ALA A 430 4.97 -28.37 -14.96
CA ALA A 430 3.85 -27.45 -15.09
C ALA A 430 2.79 -27.97 -16.07
N LEU A 431 3.21 -28.54 -17.22
CA LEU A 431 2.29 -29.13 -18.20
C LEU A 431 1.58 -30.38 -17.65
N SER A 432 2.30 -31.28 -16.97
CA SER A 432 1.68 -32.48 -16.38
C SER A 432 0.67 -32.12 -15.29
N PHE A 433 0.98 -31.13 -14.43
CA PHE A 433 0.05 -30.63 -13.43
C PHE A 433 -1.17 -29.93 -14.06
N PHE A 434 -0.96 -29.15 -15.13
CA PHE A 434 -2.04 -28.50 -15.87
C PHE A 434 -3.05 -29.51 -16.46
N ARG A 435 -2.56 -30.57 -17.10
CA ARG A 435 -3.41 -31.65 -17.65
C ARG A 435 -4.10 -32.47 -16.57
N TRP A 436 -3.41 -32.70 -15.44
CA TRP A 436 -4.00 -33.36 -14.28
C TRP A 436 -5.18 -32.56 -13.70
N ALA A 437 -5.08 -31.23 -13.65
CA ALA A 437 -6.15 -30.36 -13.18
C ALA A 437 -7.37 -30.41 -14.12
N GLU A 438 -7.15 -30.50 -15.43
CA GLU A 438 -8.20 -30.60 -16.47
C GLU A 438 -9.06 -31.87 -16.32
N ASN A 439 -8.49 -32.96 -15.83
CA ASN A 439 -9.21 -34.21 -15.60
C ASN A 439 -10.14 -34.18 -14.36
N ARG A 440 -10.19 -33.07 -13.62
CA ARG A 440 -11.06 -32.90 -12.44
C ARG A 440 -12.46 -32.49 -12.89
N LYS A 441 -13.47 -33.17 -12.35
CA LYS A 441 -14.87 -33.01 -12.76
C LYS A 441 -15.34 -31.55 -12.54
N GLY A 442 -15.71 -30.87 -13.63
CA GLY A 442 -16.25 -29.51 -13.58
C GLY A 442 -15.20 -28.39 -13.47
N PHE A 443 -13.91 -28.69 -13.69
CA PHE A 443 -12.84 -27.70 -13.67
C PHE A 443 -12.53 -27.17 -15.07
N GLU A 444 -12.35 -25.85 -15.19
CA GLU A 444 -11.91 -25.18 -16.41
C GLU A 444 -10.76 -24.21 -16.11
N HIS A 445 -9.79 -24.16 -17.01
CA HIS A 445 -8.62 -23.28 -16.85
C HIS A 445 -8.93 -21.83 -17.22
N SER A 446 -8.31 -20.89 -16.50
CA SER A 446 -8.39 -19.47 -16.84
C SER A 446 -7.38 -19.09 -17.94
N PRO A 447 -7.59 -17.97 -18.68
CA PRO A 447 -6.60 -17.47 -19.65
C PRO A 447 -5.21 -17.24 -19.06
N GLU A 448 -5.15 -16.83 -17.78
CA GLU A 448 -3.91 -16.64 -17.03
C GLU A 448 -3.15 -17.95 -16.82
N CYS A 449 -3.86 -19.06 -16.55
CA CYS A 449 -3.26 -20.38 -16.38
C CYS A 449 -2.56 -20.83 -17.69
N TYR A 450 -3.25 -20.67 -18.82
CA TYR A 450 -2.67 -20.94 -20.15
C TYR A 450 -1.46 -20.05 -20.43
N ASN A 451 -1.54 -18.74 -20.17
CA ASN A 451 -0.44 -17.81 -20.41
C ASN A 451 0.79 -18.14 -19.54
N VAL A 452 0.62 -18.51 -18.26
CA VAL A 452 1.73 -18.96 -17.39
C VAL A 452 2.35 -20.26 -17.90
N LEU A 453 1.54 -21.20 -18.39
CA LEU A 453 2.05 -22.43 -18.98
C LEU A 453 2.80 -22.18 -20.29
N ILE A 454 2.27 -21.34 -21.19
CA ILE A 454 2.94 -20.90 -22.42
C ILE A 454 4.27 -20.22 -22.10
N GLU A 455 4.33 -19.37 -21.07
CA GLU A 455 5.56 -18.77 -20.60
C GLU A 455 6.59 -19.83 -20.20
N SER A 456 6.17 -20.81 -19.41
CA SER A 456 7.02 -21.89 -18.87
C SER A 456 7.54 -22.80 -19.99
N LEU A 457 6.68 -23.23 -20.91
CA LEU A 457 7.05 -24.02 -22.09
C LEU A 457 7.94 -23.25 -23.05
N GLY A 458 7.69 -21.94 -23.20
CA GLY A 458 8.54 -21.04 -23.98
C GLY A 458 9.97 -20.92 -23.42
N LYS A 459 10.14 -20.94 -22.08
CA LYS A 459 11.48 -20.95 -21.45
C LYS A 459 12.27 -22.22 -21.78
N ILE A 460 11.60 -23.38 -21.84
CA ILE A 460 12.21 -24.66 -22.25
C ILE A 460 12.17 -24.89 -23.78
N LYS A 461 11.83 -23.85 -24.57
CA LYS A 461 11.83 -23.85 -26.04
C LYS A 461 10.89 -24.86 -26.70
N GLN A 462 9.81 -25.27 -26.02
CA GLN A 462 8.82 -26.23 -26.52
C GLN A 462 7.74 -25.55 -27.35
N PHE A 463 8.15 -24.88 -28.44
CA PHE A 463 7.27 -24.03 -29.24
C PHE A 463 6.14 -24.79 -29.97
N LYS A 464 6.34 -26.07 -30.28
CA LYS A 464 5.27 -26.92 -30.84
C LYS A 464 4.10 -27.03 -29.87
N MET A 465 4.38 -27.29 -28.59
CA MET A 465 3.36 -27.35 -27.54
C MET A 465 2.74 -25.98 -27.27
N VAL A 466 3.52 -24.90 -27.33
CA VAL A 466 3.00 -23.53 -27.21
C VAL A 466 1.92 -23.27 -28.27
N TRP A 467 2.15 -23.63 -29.53
CA TRP A 467 1.15 -23.44 -30.58
C TRP A 467 -0.07 -24.35 -30.44
N LEU A 468 0.10 -25.59 -29.96
CA LEU A 468 -1.04 -26.46 -29.62
C LEU A 468 -1.93 -25.84 -28.54
N LEU A 469 -1.34 -25.27 -27.49
CA LEU A 469 -2.10 -24.56 -26.45
C LEU A 469 -2.78 -23.30 -26.99
N VAL A 470 -2.15 -22.56 -27.91
CA VAL A 470 -2.78 -21.38 -28.53
C VAL A 470 -4.00 -21.78 -29.36
N ASP A 471 -3.92 -22.89 -30.11
CA ASP A 471 -5.06 -23.41 -30.86
C ASP A 471 -6.17 -23.94 -29.92
N GLU A 472 -5.81 -24.58 -28.80
CA GLU A 472 -6.73 -24.99 -27.73
C GLU A 472 -7.45 -23.80 -27.08
N MET A 473 -6.71 -22.74 -26.72
CA MET A 473 -7.29 -21.49 -26.21
C MET A 473 -8.28 -20.85 -27.18
N LYS A 474 -8.05 -20.98 -28.50
CA LYS A 474 -8.98 -20.48 -29.52
C LYS A 474 -10.29 -21.25 -29.48
N LEU A 475 -10.22 -22.59 -29.43
CA LEU A 475 -11.41 -23.46 -29.37
C LEU A 475 -12.24 -23.17 -28.11
N ASN A 476 -11.58 -22.87 -26.99
CA ASN A 476 -12.23 -22.55 -25.72
C ASN A 476 -12.66 -21.08 -25.60
N GLY A 477 -12.41 -20.23 -26.60
CA GLY A 477 -12.78 -18.81 -26.56
C GLY A 477 -11.98 -17.95 -25.58
N LEU A 478 -10.81 -18.42 -25.12
CA LEU A 478 -9.97 -17.78 -24.10
C LEU A 478 -8.79 -16.98 -24.67
N LEU A 479 -8.58 -17.03 -25.98
CA LEU A 479 -7.42 -16.44 -26.66
C LEU A 479 -7.47 -14.89 -26.69
N CYS A 480 -6.36 -14.23 -26.38
CA CYS A 480 -6.26 -12.76 -26.37
C CYS A 480 -4.97 -12.24 -27.01
N LYS A 481 -4.92 -10.93 -27.32
CA LYS A 481 -3.74 -10.25 -27.90
C LYS A 481 -2.48 -10.42 -27.04
N ASP A 482 -2.63 -10.47 -25.71
CA ASP A 482 -1.51 -10.67 -24.76
C ASP A 482 -0.81 -12.02 -24.94
N THR A 483 -1.54 -13.08 -25.34
CA THR A 483 -0.99 -14.40 -25.63
C THR A 483 0.01 -14.33 -26.79
N PHE A 484 -0.34 -13.65 -27.88
CA PHE A 484 0.56 -13.50 -29.04
C PHE A 484 1.82 -12.71 -28.68
N ALA A 485 1.67 -11.63 -27.91
CA ALA A 485 2.82 -10.88 -27.45
C ALA A 485 3.75 -11.71 -26.54
N LEU A 486 3.20 -12.61 -25.73
CA LEU A 486 3.99 -13.56 -24.94
C LEU A 486 4.72 -14.57 -25.84
N VAL A 487 4.04 -15.15 -26.83
CA VAL A 487 4.62 -16.11 -27.79
C VAL A 487 5.75 -15.46 -28.58
N SER A 488 5.54 -14.28 -29.16
CA SER A 488 6.57 -13.51 -29.86
C SER A 488 7.77 -13.23 -28.95
N ARG A 489 7.55 -12.89 -27.68
CA ARG A 489 8.65 -12.67 -26.70
C ARG A 489 9.47 -13.92 -26.44
N ARG A 490 8.84 -15.08 -26.31
CA ARG A 490 9.56 -16.35 -26.08
C ARG A 490 10.36 -16.78 -27.31
N LEU A 491 9.78 -16.63 -28.50
CA LEU A 491 10.46 -16.93 -29.77
C LEU A 491 11.65 -15.98 -30.00
N ALA A 492 11.47 -14.68 -29.76
CA ALA A 492 12.53 -13.67 -29.89
C ALA A 492 13.70 -13.97 -28.94
N ARG A 493 13.44 -14.26 -27.66
CA ARG A 493 14.47 -14.65 -26.69
C ARG A 493 15.19 -15.95 -27.04
N ALA A 494 14.52 -16.84 -27.78
CA ALA A 494 15.11 -18.08 -28.30
C ALA A 494 15.89 -17.87 -29.62
N LYS A 495 16.10 -16.62 -30.06
CA LYS A 495 16.74 -16.23 -31.32
C LYS A 495 15.99 -16.67 -32.58
N LYS A 496 14.71 -17.04 -32.46
CA LYS A 496 13.81 -17.39 -33.57
C LYS A 496 13.03 -16.16 -34.03
N VAL A 497 13.75 -15.13 -34.49
CA VAL A 497 13.19 -13.80 -34.76
C VAL A 497 12.11 -13.82 -35.86
N LYS A 498 12.35 -14.57 -36.94
CA LYS A 498 11.38 -14.73 -38.04
C LYS A 498 10.06 -15.33 -37.53
N GLU A 499 10.14 -16.43 -36.79
CA GLU A 499 8.96 -17.06 -36.17
C GLU A 499 8.24 -16.11 -35.18
N ALA A 500 8.99 -15.24 -34.48
CA ALA A 500 8.40 -14.26 -33.56
C ALA A 500 7.58 -13.17 -34.28
N ILE A 501 8.06 -12.70 -35.44
CA ILE A 501 7.35 -11.75 -36.30
C ILE A 501 6.16 -12.44 -36.97
N GLU A 502 6.34 -13.68 -37.46
CA GLU A 502 5.25 -14.49 -38.00
C GLU A 502 4.16 -14.77 -36.97
N ALA A 503 4.49 -14.93 -35.68
CA ALA A 503 3.50 -15.09 -34.63
C ALA A 503 2.60 -13.85 -34.50
N PHE A 504 3.17 -12.66 -34.65
CA PHE A 504 2.42 -11.40 -34.68
C PHE A 504 1.58 -11.27 -35.96
N GLU A 505 2.13 -11.61 -37.13
CA GLU A 505 1.34 -11.59 -38.37
C GLU A 505 0.20 -12.64 -38.36
N LYS A 506 0.39 -13.79 -37.70
CA LYS A 506 -0.64 -14.82 -37.52
C LYS A 506 -1.81 -14.31 -36.68
N MET A 507 -1.56 -13.46 -35.68
CA MET A 507 -2.60 -12.82 -34.88
C MET A 507 -3.63 -12.11 -35.76
N GLU A 508 -3.18 -11.32 -36.74
CA GLU A 508 -4.01 -10.63 -37.75
C GLU A 508 -4.60 -11.65 -38.75
N LYS A 509 -3.74 -12.38 -39.48
CA LYS A 509 -4.14 -13.16 -40.67
C LYS A 509 -4.90 -14.47 -40.37
N LYS A 510 -4.56 -15.17 -39.28
CA LYS A 510 -5.11 -16.51 -38.95
C LYS A 510 -6.16 -16.46 -37.83
N TYR A 511 -5.98 -15.54 -36.87
CA TYR A 511 -6.84 -15.47 -35.68
C TYR A 511 -7.77 -14.25 -35.67
N GLY A 512 -7.62 -13.30 -36.59
CA GLY A 512 -8.57 -12.21 -36.82
C GLY A 512 -8.50 -11.06 -35.80
N PHE A 513 -7.38 -10.93 -35.08
CA PHE A 513 -7.17 -9.81 -34.15
C PHE A 513 -6.46 -8.65 -34.87
N GLU A 514 -7.16 -7.53 -35.01
CA GLU A 514 -6.59 -6.32 -35.62
C GLU A 514 -5.57 -5.65 -34.70
N PRO A 515 -4.31 -5.45 -35.14
CA PRO A 515 -3.28 -4.81 -34.32
C PRO A 515 -3.47 -3.29 -34.23
N GLU A 516 -3.28 -2.75 -33.03
CA GLU A 516 -3.23 -1.30 -32.77
C GLU A 516 -1.78 -0.81 -32.64
N LEU A 517 -1.56 0.52 -32.61
CA LEU A 517 -0.24 1.12 -32.38
C LEU A 517 0.49 0.52 -31.16
N ARG A 518 -0.24 0.25 -30.08
CA ARG A 518 0.29 -0.39 -28.87
C ARG A 518 0.84 -1.78 -29.14
N ASP A 519 0.20 -2.56 -30.01
CA ASP A 519 0.58 -3.92 -30.36
C ASP A 519 1.88 -3.91 -31.19
N TYR A 520 1.99 -2.99 -32.16
CA TYR A 520 3.23 -2.76 -32.91
C TYR A 520 4.38 -2.33 -32.00
N ASN A 521 4.15 -1.33 -31.13
CA ASN A 521 5.14 -0.87 -30.15
C ASN A 521 5.58 -2.03 -29.22
N ARG A 522 4.66 -2.92 -28.82
CA ARG A 522 5.00 -4.11 -28.01
C ARG A 522 5.85 -5.13 -28.77
N LEU A 523 5.64 -5.32 -30.06
CA LEU A 523 6.49 -6.17 -30.89
C LEU A 523 7.90 -5.57 -31.03
N LEU A 524 8.00 -4.28 -31.35
CA LEU A 524 9.28 -3.58 -31.45
C LEU A 524 10.06 -3.67 -30.14
N ASP A 525 9.42 -3.38 -29.01
CA ASP A 525 10.01 -3.49 -27.67
C ASP A 525 10.48 -4.92 -27.36
N THR A 526 9.68 -5.91 -27.75
CA THR A 526 10.00 -7.33 -27.58
C THR A 526 11.24 -7.74 -28.36
N LEU A 527 11.38 -7.28 -29.61
CA LEU A 527 12.53 -7.55 -30.46
C LEU A 527 13.78 -6.82 -29.96
N SER A 528 13.66 -5.53 -29.63
CA SER A 528 14.74 -4.71 -29.05
C SER A 528 15.30 -5.32 -27.77
N LYS A 529 14.44 -5.63 -26.78
CA LYS A 529 14.86 -6.24 -25.50
C LYS A 529 15.43 -7.66 -25.65
N SER A 530 15.14 -8.33 -26.77
CA SER A 530 15.70 -9.65 -27.08
C SER A 530 17.03 -9.58 -27.85
N ARG A 531 17.66 -8.40 -27.97
CA ARG A 531 18.91 -8.15 -28.71
C ARG A 531 18.79 -8.45 -30.21
N HIS A 532 17.65 -8.08 -30.76
CA HIS A 532 17.33 -8.21 -32.18
C HIS A 532 16.77 -6.90 -32.74
N VAL A 533 17.37 -5.77 -32.35
CA VAL A 533 16.90 -4.43 -32.75
C VAL A 533 17.01 -4.20 -34.25
N GLY A 534 17.97 -4.82 -34.94
CA GLY A 534 18.06 -4.75 -36.41
C GLY A 534 16.78 -5.22 -37.10
N SER A 535 16.22 -6.36 -36.66
CA SER A 535 14.92 -6.82 -37.18
C SER A 535 13.75 -5.97 -36.69
N ALA A 536 13.85 -5.35 -35.50
CA ALA A 536 12.85 -4.39 -35.04
C ALA A 536 12.82 -3.16 -35.97
N GLN A 537 13.99 -2.64 -36.37
CA GLN A 537 14.12 -1.56 -37.33
C GLN A 537 13.55 -1.95 -38.70
N GLU A 538 13.89 -3.14 -39.23
CA GLU A 538 13.32 -3.63 -40.49
C GLU A 538 11.79 -3.68 -40.46
N VAL A 539 11.22 -4.15 -39.34
CA VAL A 539 9.76 -4.18 -39.13
C VAL A 539 9.18 -2.77 -39.05
N PHE A 540 9.85 -1.87 -38.34
CA PHE A 540 9.46 -0.47 -38.24
C PHE A 540 9.45 0.19 -39.62
N ASP A 541 10.54 0.12 -40.37
CA ASP A 541 10.68 0.70 -41.71
C ASP A 541 9.65 0.10 -42.70
N LYS A 542 9.37 -1.20 -42.59
CA LYS A 542 8.40 -1.91 -43.43
C LYS A 542 6.96 -1.45 -43.19
N TRP A 543 6.60 -1.12 -41.94
CA TRP A 543 5.22 -0.87 -41.52
C TRP A 543 4.90 0.59 -41.21
N LYS A 544 5.92 1.43 -41.00
CA LYS A 544 5.81 2.88 -40.85
C LYS A 544 5.03 3.46 -42.03
N ASN A 545 4.01 4.26 -41.72
CA ASN A 545 3.12 4.93 -42.67
C ASN A 545 2.33 4.00 -43.62
N ARG A 546 2.42 2.66 -43.43
CA ARG A 546 1.65 1.66 -44.19
C ARG A 546 0.63 0.94 -43.33
N LYS A 547 1.01 0.61 -42.09
CA LYS A 547 0.21 -0.17 -41.14
C LYS A 547 -0.03 0.59 -39.83
N PHE A 548 0.85 1.51 -39.46
CA PHE A 548 0.66 2.41 -38.33
C PHE A 548 1.43 3.72 -38.55
N THR A 549 1.03 4.77 -37.83
CA THR A 549 1.76 6.04 -37.75
C THR A 549 2.59 6.03 -36.47
N PRO A 550 3.93 6.14 -36.54
CA PRO A 550 4.78 6.13 -35.35
C PRO A 550 4.47 7.29 -34.39
N ASP A 551 4.59 7.02 -33.09
CA ASP A 551 4.61 8.03 -32.04
C ASP A 551 6.02 8.16 -31.45
N ILE A 552 6.23 9.14 -30.56
CA ILE A 552 7.49 9.30 -29.82
C ILE A 552 7.93 8.00 -29.13
N LYS A 553 6.97 7.18 -28.69
CA LYS A 553 7.24 5.89 -28.07
C LYS A 553 7.83 4.86 -29.04
N SER A 554 7.39 4.83 -30.30
CA SER A 554 7.98 3.97 -31.33
C SER A 554 9.47 4.26 -31.54
N TYR A 555 9.85 5.53 -31.64
CA TYR A 555 11.26 5.93 -31.81
C TYR A 555 12.09 5.64 -30.56
N THR A 556 11.59 5.99 -29.37
CA THR A 556 12.31 5.73 -28.11
C THR A 556 12.58 4.23 -27.90
N ILE A 557 11.67 3.33 -28.30
CA ILE A 557 11.90 1.87 -28.25
C ILE A 557 13.08 1.43 -29.14
N LEU A 558 13.18 1.97 -30.35
CA LEU A 558 14.29 1.67 -31.26
C LEU A 558 15.60 2.28 -30.79
N MET A 559 15.56 3.54 -30.31
CA MET A 559 16.70 4.19 -29.67
C MET A 559 17.18 3.38 -28.47
N GLU A 560 16.28 2.87 -27.62
CA GLU A 560 16.66 2.04 -26.48
C GLU A 560 17.34 0.74 -26.95
N GLY A 561 16.78 0.08 -27.97
CA GLY A 561 17.36 -1.12 -28.56
C GLY A 561 18.78 -0.89 -29.11
N TRP A 562 18.96 0.13 -29.96
CA TRP A 562 20.27 0.46 -30.54
C TRP A 562 21.27 0.95 -29.49
N GLY A 563 20.78 1.67 -28.47
CA GLY A 563 21.56 2.07 -27.30
C GLY A 563 22.05 0.89 -26.46
N GLN A 564 21.23 -0.16 -26.30
CA GLN A 564 21.63 -1.39 -25.62
C GLN A 564 22.71 -2.17 -26.38
N GLU A 565 22.67 -2.15 -27.72
CA GLU A 565 23.70 -2.76 -28.58
C GLU A 565 24.93 -1.85 -28.80
N CYS A 566 24.93 -0.65 -28.22
CA CYS A 566 26.00 0.36 -28.37
C CYS A 566 26.27 0.76 -29.84
N ASN A 567 25.26 0.65 -30.71
CA ASN A 567 25.37 1.07 -32.11
C ASN A 567 24.95 2.54 -32.26
N PHE A 568 25.90 3.45 -32.00
CA PHE A 568 25.64 4.89 -32.02
C PHE A 568 25.26 5.45 -33.38
N LEU A 569 25.71 4.81 -34.48
CA LEU A 569 25.36 5.26 -35.82
C LEU A 569 23.85 5.13 -36.04
N ARG A 570 23.31 3.93 -35.81
CA ARG A 570 21.87 3.69 -35.90
C ARG A 570 21.07 4.46 -34.85
N LEU A 571 21.57 4.55 -33.62
CA LEU A 571 20.95 5.36 -32.57
C LEU A 571 20.75 6.82 -32.99
N ASN A 572 21.81 7.44 -33.54
CA ASN A 572 21.77 8.84 -33.98
C ASN A 572 20.98 9.02 -35.29
N GLU A 573 20.88 8.00 -36.14
CA GLU A 573 19.95 8.00 -37.29
C GLU A 573 18.50 8.03 -36.82
N VAL A 574 18.09 7.11 -35.93
CA VAL A 574 16.73 7.07 -35.39
C VAL A 574 16.39 8.35 -34.62
N TYR A 575 17.34 8.90 -33.86
CA TYR A 575 17.16 10.19 -33.19
C TYR A 575 16.93 11.34 -34.18
N ARG A 576 17.67 11.38 -35.29
CA ARG A 576 17.46 12.41 -36.34
C ARG A 576 16.12 12.23 -37.04
N GLU A 577 15.76 10.99 -37.38
CA GLU A 577 14.47 10.65 -37.99
C GLU A 577 13.30 11.08 -37.09
N MET A 578 13.40 10.85 -35.78
CA MET A 578 12.42 11.32 -34.79
C MET A 578 12.24 12.84 -34.84
N VAL A 579 13.34 13.59 -34.93
CA VAL A 579 13.31 15.07 -35.00
C VAL A 579 12.77 15.56 -36.35
N GLU A 580 13.14 14.90 -37.45
CA GLU A 580 12.64 15.20 -38.80
C GLU A 580 11.14 14.96 -38.93
N ASP A 581 10.61 13.93 -38.26
CA ASP A 581 9.17 13.67 -38.17
C ASP A 581 8.43 14.61 -37.20
N GLY A 582 9.13 15.60 -36.64
CA GLY A 582 8.54 16.69 -35.84
C GLY A 582 8.42 16.41 -34.34
N PHE A 583 9.08 15.37 -33.83
CA PHE A 583 9.09 15.06 -32.39
C PHE A 583 10.34 15.63 -31.71
N GLU A 584 10.15 16.29 -30.56
CA GLU A 584 11.26 16.70 -29.70
C GLU A 584 11.58 15.61 -28.67
N PRO A 585 12.87 15.37 -28.34
CA PRO A 585 13.25 14.43 -27.30
C PRO A 585 12.73 14.87 -25.93
N ASP A 586 11.92 14.01 -25.33
CA ASP A 586 11.47 14.16 -23.95
C ASP A 586 12.53 13.67 -22.96
N VAL A 587 12.20 13.71 -21.66
CA VAL A 587 13.07 13.21 -20.59
C VAL A 587 13.48 11.74 -20.82
N ILE A 588 12.60 10.93 -21.42
CA ILE A 588 12.86 9.51 -21.71
C ILE A 588 13.89 9.38 -22.83
N GLY A 589 13.74 10.14 -23.92
CA GLY A 589 14.70 10.20 -25.01
C GLY A 589 16.11 10.58 -24.55
N TYR A 590 16.23 11.63 -23.73
CA TYR A 590 17.52 12.01 -23.13
C TYR A 590 18.08 10.93 -22.21
N GLY A 591 17.25 10.31 -21.37
CA GLY A 591 17.69 9.22 -20.49
C GLY A 591 18.23 8.01 -21.26
N ILE A 592 17.61 7.64 -22.39
CA ILE A 592 18.09 6.58 -23.27
C ILE A 592 19.45 6.90 -23.87
N LEU A 593 19.62 8.12 -24.40
CA LEU A 593 20.91 8.57 -24.95
C LEU A 593 22.00 8.53 -23.88
N ILE A 594 21.76 9.15 -22.72
CA ILE A 594 22.70 9.18 -21.60
C ILE A 594 23.12 7.77 -21.17
N ASN A 595 22.17 6.84 -21.05
CA ASN A 595 22.45 5.43 -20.74
C ASN A 595 23.29 4.75 -21.82
N ALA A 596 22.99 4.98 -23.10
CA ALA A 596 23.75 4.44 -24.22
C ALA A 596 25.20 4.94 -24.19
N TYR A 597 25.42 6.26 -24.07
CA TYR A 597 26.75 6.86 -23.97
C TYR A 597 27.52 6.35 -22.74
N CYS A 598 26.87 6.19 -21.58
CA CYS A 598 27.49 5.58 -20.40
C CYS A 598 27.94 4.13 -20.64
N LYS A 599 27.12 3.30 -21.30
CA LYS A 599 27.47 1.90 -21.62
C LYS A 599 28.66 1.79 -22.57
N ALA A 600 28.81 2.75 -23.48
CA ALA A 600 29.96 2.83 -24.37
C ALA A 600 31.16 3.56 -23.79
N LYS A 601 31.14 3.86 -22.48
CA LYS A 601 32.22 4.55 -21.76
C LYS A 601 32.52 5.96 -22.27
N LYS A 602 31.55 6.58 -22.95
CA LYS A 602 31.60 7.97 -23.43
C LYS A 602 30.95 8.89 -22.40
N TYR A 603 31.55 8.92 -21.21
CA TYR A 603 30.95 9.56 -20.04
C TYR A 603 30.88 11.08 -20.14
N ASN A 604 31.82 11.71 -20.85
CA ASN A 604 31.84 13.17 -21.04
C ASN A 604 30.63 13.59 -21.88
N GLU A 605 30.37 12.88 -22.97
CA GLU A 605 29.22 13.12 -23.85
C GLU A 605 27.91 12.86 -23.12
N ALA A 606 27.85 11.84 -22.26
CA ALA A 606 26.68 11.58 -21.42
C ALA A 606 26.40 12.73 -20.43
N VAL A 607 27.45 13.31 -19.84
CA VAL A 607 27.35 14.47 -18.94
C VAL A 607 26.91 15.72 -19.69
N GLU A 608 27.48 15.97 -20.88
CA GLU A 608 27.08 17.11 -21.74
C GLU A 608 25.61 17.02 -22.17
N LEU A 609 25.12 15.83 -22.51
CA LEU A 609 23.69 15.61 -22.81
C LEU A 609 22.78 15.94 -21.62
N CYS A 610 23.21 15.65 -20.39
CA CYS A 610 22.46 16.04 -19.19
C CYS A 610 22.40 17.56 -19.03
N TYR A 611 23.51 18.27 -19.25
CA TYR A 611 23.53 19.73 -19.19
C TYR A 611 22.78 20.37 -20.38
N GLU A 612 22.76 19.74 -21.55
CA GLU A 612 21.91 20.16 -22.67
C GLU A 612 20.42 20.07 -22.31
N MET A 613 20.01 18.95 -21.72
CA MET A 613 18.63 18.74 -21.27
C MET A 613 18.21 19.81 -20.24
N GLU A 614 19.07 20.11 -19.26
CA GLU A 614 18.83 21.18 -18.27
C GLU A 614 18.75 22.57 -18.93
N ARG A 615 19.60 22.88 -19.93
CA ARG A 615 19.53 24.14 -20.69
C ARG A 615 18.23 24.30 -21.48
N LYS A 616 17.61 23.20 -21.91
CA LYS A 616 16.29 23.19 -22.55
C LYS A 616 15.13 23.22 -21.54
N ASN A 617 15.42 23.47 -20.26
CA ASN A 617 14.44 23.45 -19.16
C ASN A 617 13.72 22.10 -18.98
N ILE A 618 14.33 21.00 -19.44
CA ILE A 618 13.85 19.65 -19.22
C ILE A 618 14.49 19.13 -17.93
N LYS A 619 13.70 18.97 -16.86
CA LYS A 619 14.22 18.50 -15.57
C LYS A 619 14.60 17.02 -15.64
N ALA A 620 15.80 16.68 -15.17
CA ALA A 620 16.26 15.30 -15.09
C ALA A 620 15.45 14.49 -14.06
N THR A 621 15.18 13.23 -14.38
CA THR A 621 14.59 12.27 -13.42
C THR A 621 15.66 11.61 -12.56
N PRO A 622 15.31 11.07 -11.38
CA PRO A 622 16.23 10.27 -10.56
C PRO A 622 16.92 9.14 -11.33
N HIS A 623 16.22 8.54 -12.31
CA HIS A 623 16.76 7.50 -13.16
C HIS A 623 17.98 7.96 -13.97
N ILE A 624 17.96 9.19 -14.50
CA ILE A 624 19.06 9.78 -15.27
C ILE A 624 20.28 10.00 -14.36
N TYR A 625 20.06 10.60 -13.18
CA TYR A 625 21.13 10.79 -12.19
C TYR A 625 21.72 9.43 -11.75
N CYS A 626 20.87 8.45 -11.43
CA CYS A 626 21.30 7.09 -11.09
C CYS A 626 22.16 6.45 -12.19
N THR A 627 21.78 6.63 -13.47
CA THR A 627 22.54 6.13 -14.62
C THR A 627 23.92 6.78 -14.71
N LEU A 628 24.00 8.11 -14.57
CA LEU A 628 25.27 8.85 -14.56
C LEU A 628 26.17 8.46 -13.38
N ILE A 629 25.62 8.35 -12.17
CA ILE A 629 26.35 7.94 -10.96
C ILE A 629 26.95 6.54 -11.15
N ASN A 630 26.16 5.58 -11.65
CA ASN A 630 26.63 4.22 -11.95
C ASN A 630 27.75 4.23 -13.00
N GLY A 631 27.56 4.98 -14.10
CA GLY A 631 28.55 5.10 -15.17
C GLY A 631 29.87 5.70 -14.68
N LEU A 632 29.82 6.87 -14.04
CA LEU A 632 30.98 7.58 -13.49
C LEU A 632 31.68 6.78 -12.39
N GLY A 633 30.91 6.07 -11.55
CA GLY A 633 31.45 5.16 -10.54
C GLY A 633 32.28 4.02 -11.16
N SER A 634 31.78 3.41 -12.25
CA SER A 634 32.53 2.36 -12.97
C SER A 634 33.84 2.86 -13.60
N GLU A 635 33.91 4.14 -13.98
CA GLU A 635 35.10 4.81 -14.50
C GLU A 635 35.99 5.42 -13.40
N ARG A 636 35.66 5.15 -12.12
CA ARG A 636 36.41 5.67 -10.96
C ARG A 636 36.38 7.20 -10.82
N ARG A 637 35.44 7.91 -11.47
CA ARG A 637 35.24 9.36 -11.39
C ARG A 637 34.32 9.75 -10.23
N LEU A 638 34.75 9.44 -9.00
CA LEU A 638 33.91 9.56 -7.80
C LEU A 638 33.38 10.98 -7.54
N ASN A 639 34.22 11.99 -7.73
CA ASN A 639 33.85 13.37 -7.39
C ASN A 639 32.67 13.87 -8.23
N GLU A 640 32.61 13.48 -9.50
CA GLU A 640 31.50 13.82 -10.38
C GLU A 640 30.25 13.00 -10.04
N ALA A 641 30.41 11.72 -9.69
CA ALA A 641 29.31 10.90 -9.19
C ALA A 641 28.67 11.51 -7.93
N ILE A 642 29.50 11.99 -6.98
CA ILE A 642 29.03 12.71 -5.79
C ILE A 642 28.32 14.01 -6.19
N LYS A 643 28.86 14.77 -7.15
CA LYS A 643 28.20 15.99 -7.63
C LYS A 643 26.80 15.71 -8.16
N PHE A 644 26.61 14.68 -8.98
CA PHE A 644 25.29 14.29 -9.48
C PHE A 644 24.37 13.73 -8.40
N PHE A 645 24.92 13.05 -7.40
CA PHE A 645 24.17 12.61 -6.22
C PHE A 645 23.62 13.79 -5.41
N GLU A 646 24.45 14.82 -5.17
CA GLU A 646 24.02 16.05 -4.49
C GLU A 646 23.06 16.89 -5.34
N LEU A 647 23.23 16.94 -6.67
CA LEU A 647 22.27 17.56 -7.58
C LEU A 647 20.90 16.87 -7.51
N CYS A 648 20.88 15.53 -7.46
CA CYS A 648 19.65 14.77 -7.27
C CYS A 648 18.98 15.08 -5.91
N LYS A 649 19.78 15.36 -4.86
CA LYS A 649 19.30 15.72 -3.52
C LYS A 649 18.73 17.15 -3.43
N GLY A 650 19.34 18.08 -4.15
CA GLY A 650 18.96 19.50 -4.15
C GLY A 650 17.71 19.83 -4.95
N ASN A 651 17.22 18.90 -5.78
CA ASN A 651 16.01 19.08 -6.57
C ASN A 651 14.77 18.82 -5.70
N SER A 652 14.20 19.88 -5.13
CA SER A 652 13.16 19.87 -4.06
C SER A 652 11.86 19.13 -4.39
N ASP A 653 11.65 18.77 -5.66
CA ASP A 653 10.46 18.07 -6.15
C ASP A 653 10.62 16.53 -6.13
N CYS A 654 11.78 15.99 -5.75
CA CYS A 654 12.06 14.55 -5.87
C CYS A 654 12.79 13.96 -4.66
N ALA A 655 12.16 12.99 -3.98
CA ALA A 655 12.82 12.19 -2.95
C ALA A 655 13.82 11.22 -3.60
N ILE A 656 15.04 11.12 -3.06
CA ILE A 656 16.03 10.15 -3.55
C ILE A 656 15.50 8.74 -3.34
N GLU A 657 15.36 8.00 -4.43
CA GLU A 657 14.90 6.60 -4.41
C GLU A 657 16.05 5.63 -4.10
N THR A 658 15.69 4.41 -3.65
CA THR A 658 16.64 3.31 -3.37
C THR A 658 17.64 3.04 -4.52
N PRO A 659 17.27 3.06 -5.82
CA PRO A 659 18.21 2.84 -6.91
C PRO A 659 19.36 3.85 -6.95
N THR A 660 19.10 5.12 -6.63
CA THR A 660 20.14 6.18 -6.65
C THR A 660 21.13 6.01 -5.50
N TYR A 661 20.66 5.63 -4.31
CA TYR A 661 21.55 5.22 -3.22
C TYR A 661 22.37 3.99 -3.58
N ASN A 662 21.74 2.98 -4.18
CA ASN A 662 22.41 1.77 -4.66
C ASN A 662 23.51 2.08 -5.71
N ALA A 663 23.27 3.07 -6.58
CA ALA A 663 24.28 3.54 -7.52
C ALA A 663 25.49 4.16 -6.81
N MET A 664 25.25 4.95 -5.75
CA MET A 664 26.32 5.55 -4.96
C MET A 664 27.10 4.52 -4.14
N VAL A 665 26.42 3.54 -3.54
CA VAL A 665 27.04 2.36 -2.91
C VAL A 665 27.95 1.65 -3.92
N GLY A 666 27.43 1.39 -5.13
CA GLY A 666 28.20 0.81 -6.22
C GLY A 666 29.45 1.63 -6.57
N ALA A 667 29.32 2.95 -6.71
CA ALA A 667 30.43 3.84 -7.03
C ALA A 667 31.57 3.79 -5.98
N TYR A 668 31.25 3.73 -4.69
CA TYR A 668 32.26 3.51 -3.64
C TYR A 668 32.87 2.10 -3.70
N CYS A 669 32.07 1.07 -3.97
CA CYS A 669 32.54 -0.31 -4.13
C CYS A 669 33.50 -0.47 -5.32
N TRP A 670 33.29 0.24 -6.43
CA TRP A 670 34.20 0.24 -7.59
C TRP A 670 35.61 0.74 -7.26
N LEU A 671 35.75 1.57 -6.23
CA LEU A 671 37.00 2.13 -5.73
C LEU A 671 37.59 1.35 -4.55
N ASN A 672 37.01 0.19 -4.21
CA ASN A 672 37.37 -0.60 -3.04
C ASN A 672 37.20 0.17 -1.70
N ARG A 673 36.31 1.16 -1.66
CA ARG A 673 36.00 1.96 -0.47
C ARG A 673 34.77 1.40 0.25
N ILE A 674 34.83 0.13 0.66
CA ILE A 674 33.69 -0.64 1.20
C ILE A 674 33.12 0.01 2.47
N HIS A 675 33.97 0.53 3.36
CA HIS A 675 33.49 1.25 4.55
C HIS A 675 32.64 2.48 4.21
N ASP A 676 33.00 3.19 3.15
CA ASP A 676 32.26 4.38 2.73
C ASP A 676 30.94 3.99 2.05
N ALA A 677 30.91 2.84 1.38
CA ALA A 677 29.68 2.23 0.88
C ALA A 677 28.71 1.93 2.05
N TYR A 678 29.20 1.39 3.17
CA TYR A 678 28.39 1.20 4.39
C TYR A 678 27.89 2.52 4.97
N ARG A 679 28.71 3.58 4.96
CA ARG A 679 28.23 4.90 5.39
C ARG A 679 27.06 5.40 4.54
N ILE A 680 27.06 5.12 3.24
CA ILE A 680 25.91 5.43 2.38
C ILE A 680 24.68 4.59 2.77
N VAL A 681 24.85 3.31 3.10
CA VAL A 681 23.75 2.47 3.61
C VAL A 681 23.18 3.03 4.92
N ASP A 682 24.03 3.54 5.82
CA ASP A 682 23.58 4.19 7.05
C ASP A 682 22.85 5.52 6.79
N VAL A 683 23.29 6.28 5.78
CA VAL A 683 22.57 7.47 5.33
C VAL A 683 21.20 7.08 4.76
N MET A 684 21.12 6.00 3.97
CA MET A 684 19.87 5.41 3.49
C MET A 684 18.89 5.20 4.66
N ARG A 685 19.33 4.48 5.69
CA ARG A 685 18.54 4.20 6.90
C ARG A 685 18.06 5.49 7.57
N LYS A 686 18.95 6.46 7.76
CA LYS A 686 18.63 7.76 8.40
C LYS A 686 17.66 8.61 7.60
N CYS A 687 17.66 8.47 6.28
CA CYS A 687 16.75 9.19 5.37
C CYS A 687 15.40 8.50 5.19
N GLY A 688 15.11 7.42 5.93
CA GLY A 688 13.85 6.67 5.82
C GLY A 688 13.74 5.81 4.55
N VAL A 689 14.84 5.64 3.81
CA VAL A 689 14.95 4.77 2.63
C VAL A 689 15.82 3.58 3.03
N GLY A 690 15.23 2.54 3.61
CA GLY A 690 15.98 1.38 4.11
C GLY A 690 16.66 0.57 2.99
N PRO A 691 17.82 -0.09 3.25
CA PRO A 691 18.45 -0.97 2.26
C PRO A 691 17.48 -2.06 1.81
N ASN A 692 17.71 -2.59 0.61
CA ASN A 692 16.99 -3.76 0.11
C ASN A 692 17.97 -4.86 -0.31
N THR A 693 17.44 -6.02 -0.69
CA THR A 693 18.26 -7.16 -1.18
C THR A 693 19.24 -6.72 -2.28
N ARG A 694 18.85 -5.79 -3.16
CA ARG A 694 19.71 -5.29 -4.23
C ARG A 694 20.90 -4.47 -3.72
N THR A 695 20.74 -3.70 -2.63
CA THR A 695 21.84 -2.95 -1.97
C THR A 695 22.95 -3.91 -1.54
N TYR A 696 22.59 -5.00 -0.88
CA TYR A 696 23.54 -6.01 -0.42
C TYR A 696 24.13 -6.84 -1.55
N ASP A 697 23.33 -7.22 -2.56
CA ASP A 697 23.82 -7.92 -3.76
C ASP A 697 24.94 -7.12 -4.47
N ILE A 698 24.86 -5.79 -4.50
CA ILE A 698 25.91 -4.93 -5.06
C ILE A 698 27.21 -5.09 -4.26
N ILE A 699 27.15 -4.98 -2.94
CA ILE A 699 28.32 -5.13 -2.05
C ILE A 699 28.90 -6.55 -2.19
N LEU A 700 28.05 -7.58 -2.17
CA LEU A 700 28.45 -8.98 -2.33
C LEU A 700 29.17 -9.20 -3.67
N HIS A 701 28.60 -8.75 -4.79
CA HIS A 701 29.20 -8.92 -6.11
C HIS A 701 30.59 -8.28 -6.19
N HIS A 702 30.79 -7.12 -5.57
CA HIS A 702 32.09 -6.45 -5.52
C HIS A 702 33.10 -7.16 -4.60
N LEU A 703 32.68 -7.64 -3.42
CA LEU A 703 33.54 -8.41 -2.52
C LEU A 703 34.00 -9.74 -3.16
N VAL A 704 33.10 -10.42 -3.88
CA VAL A 704 33.44 -11.62 -4.66
C VAL A 704 34.48 -11.30 -5.72
N ARG A 705 34.30 -10.21 -6.48
CA ARG A 705 35.28 -9.80 -7.50
C ARG A 705 36.64 -9.42 -6.91
N LEU A 706 36.66 -8.92 -5.68
CA LEU A 706 37.89 -8.57 -4.95
C LEU A 706 38.56 -9.78 -4.29
N GLY A 707 38.00 -10.99 -4.41
CA GLY A 707 38.55 -12.20 -3.80
C GLY A 707 38.43 -12.21 -2.27
N LYS A 708 37.33 -11.64 -1.73
CA LYS A 708 37.09 -11.51 -0.28
C LYS A 708 35.89 -12.37 0.19
N PRO A 709 35.98 -13.72 0.15
CA PRO A 709 34.83 -14.60 0.41
C PRO A 709 34.36 -14.57 1.87
N LYS A 710 35.27 -14.38 2.83
CA LYS A 710 34.91 -14.28 4.27
C LYS A 710 34.06 -13.05 4.58
N GLU A 711 34.47 -11.90 4.04
CA GLU A 711 33.71 -10.65 4.17
C GLU A 711 32.35 -10.80 3.48
N ALA A 712 32.31 -11.37 2.27
CA ALA A 712 31.06 -11.61 1.54
C ALA A 712 30.09 -12.51 2.33
N TYR A 713 30.58 -13.58 2.96
CA TYR A 713 29.73 -14.43 3.80
C TYR A 713 29.18 -13.70 5.04
N SER A 714 29.98 -12.83 5.67
CA SER A 714 29.50 -11.99 6.78
C SER A 714 28.39 -11.04 6.33
N VAL A 715 28.49 -10.46 5.13
CA VAL A 715 27.41 -9.62 4.56
C VAL A 715 26.15 -10.44 4.31
N PHE A 716 26.30 -11.64 3.76
CA PHE A 716 25.20 -12.56 3.51
C PHE A 716 24.44 -12.95 4.80
N GLN A 717 25.16 -13.15 5.90
CA GLN A 717 24.54 -13.40 7.21
C GLN A 717 23.82 -12.14 7.72
N THR A 718 24.49 -10.99 7.64
CA THR A 718 23.91 -9.70 8.11
C THR A 718 22.60 -9.36 7.38
N MET A 719 22.54 -9.54 6.05
CA MET A 719 21.31 -9.29 5.30
C MET A 719 20.21 -10.31 5.61
N SER A 720 20.58 -11.52 6.03
CA SER A 720 19.61 -12.56 6.41
C SER A 720 18.89 -12.23 7.73
N ASP A 721 19.54 -11.45 8.60
CA ASP A 721 19.02 -11.04 9.90
C ASP A 721 18.25 -9.70 9.85
N GLU A 722 18.41 -8.91 8.77
CA GLU A 722 17.76 -7.60 8.61
C GLU A 722 16.39 -7.73 7.89
N LEU A 723 15.32 -7.29 8.57
CA LEU A 723 13.95 -7.35 8.04
C LEU A 723 13.83 -6.56 6.73
N GLY A 724 13.29 -7.19 5.68
CA GLY A 724 13.14 -6.58 4.35
C GLY A 724 14.35 -6.73 3.42
N CYS A 725 15.42 -7.40 3.86
CA CYS A 725 16.63 -7.67 3.08
C CYS A 725 16.87 -9.17 2.80
N GLU A 726 15.81 -9.99 2.84
CA GLU A 726 15.93 -11.44 2.70
C GLU A 726 16.67 -11.86 1.40
N PRO A 727 17.54 -12.90 1.47
CA PRO A 727 18.26 -13.38 0.30
C PRO A 727 17.34 -13.84 -0.84
N SER A 728 17.58 -13.30 -2.03
CA SER A 728 16.86 -13.69 -3.25
C SER A 728 17.54 -14.86 -3.97
N VAL A 729 16.90 -15.42 -5.00
CA VAL A 729 17.53 -16.40 -5.92
C VAL A 729 18.87 -15.89 -6.47
N SER A 730 18.95 -14.59 -6.79
CA SER A 730 20.18 -13.94 -7.27
C SER A 730 21.27 -13.91 -6.20
N THR A 731 20.89 -13.63 -4.95
CA THR A 731 21.81 -13.60 -3.80
C THR A 731 22.43 -14.98 -3.57
N TYR A 732 21.59 -16.03 -3.51
CA TYR A 732 22.07 -17.41 -3.40
C TYR A 732 22.96 -17.81 -4.58
N GLU A 733 22.65 -17.34 -5.79
CA GLU A 733 23.46 -17.62 -6.99
C GLU A 733 24.85 -16.99 -6.90
N ILE A 734 24.96 -15.77 -6.37
CA ILE A 734 26.25 -15.10 -6.09
C ILE A 734 27.07 -15.93 -5.09
N MET A 735 26.45 -16.34 -3.99
CA MET A 735 27.12 -17.06 -2.91
C MET A 735 27.59 -18.47 -3.33
N VAL A 736 26.72 -19.25 -3.96
CA VAL A 736 27.06 -20.61 -4.43
C VAL A 736 28.17 -20.53 -5.48
N ARG A 737 28.07 -19.63 -6.45
CA ARG A 737 29.10 -19.46 -7.48
C ARG A 737 30.44 -19.05 -6.87
N MET A 738 30.44 -18.12 -5.91
CA MET A 738 31.66 -17.70 -5.21
C MET A 738 32.35 -18.91 -4.55
N PHE A 739 31.64 -19.66 -3.71
CA PHE A 739 32.23 -20.80 -3.01
C PHE A 739 32.68 -21.92 -3.95
N CYS A 740 31.95 -22.19 -5.04
CA CYS A 740 32.38 -23.14 -6.06
C CYS A 740 33.66 -22.70 -6.79
N ASN A 741 33.81 -21.41 -7.10
CA ASN A 741 35.01 -20.89 -7.76
C ASN A 741 36.24 -20.86 -6.84
N GLU A 742 36.03 -20.68 -5.53
CA GLU A 742 37.07 -20.74 -4.49
C GLU A 742 37.40 -22.17 -4.03
N GLY A 743 36.76 -23.19 -4.61
CA GLY A 743 36.94 -24.60 -4.21
C GLY A 743 36.37 -24.98 -2.84
N CYS A 744 35.61 -24.08 -2.21
CA CYS A 744 35.00 -24.31 -0.88
C CYS A 744 33.64 -25.01 -1.02
N ILE A 745 33.63 -26.23 -1.59
CA ILE A 745 32.40 -26.94 -1.95
C ILE A 745 31.48 -27.20 -0.76
N ASP A 746 32.02 -27.51 0.43
CA ASP A 746 31.22 -27.72 1.64
C ASP A 746 30.34 -26.51 1.99
N MET A 747 30.89 -25.30 1.83
CA MET A 747 30.15 -24.06 2.07
C MET A 747 29.12 -23.80 0.97
N ALA A 748 29.44 -24.13 -0.29
CA ALA A 748 28.49 -24.05 -1.39
C ALA A 748 27.27 -24.97 -1.15
N LEU A 749 27.50 -26.21 -0.71
CA LEU A 749 26.45 -27.16 -0.37
C LEU A 749 25.63 -26.73 0.86
N ARG A 750 26.26 -26.09 1.85
CA ARG A 750 25.55 -25.52 3.01
C ARG A 750 24.59 -24.42 2.59
N VAL A 751 25.05 -23.46 1.78
CA VAL A 751 24.21 -22.37 1.27
C VAL A 751 23.09 -22.92 0.37
N TRP A 752 23.39 -23.95 -0.44
CA TRP A 752 22.39 -24.65 -1.24
C TRP A 752 21.31 -25.34 -0.39
N GLY A 753 21.71 -25.98 0.71
CA GLY A 753 20.80 -26.58 1.68
C GLY A 753 19.92 -25.56 2.38
N GLU A 754 20.49 -24.42 2.80
CA GLU A 754 19.74 -23.31 3.40
C GLU A 754 18.67 -22.76 2.44
N MET A 755 19.05 -22.53 1.18
CA MET A 755 18.13 -22.10 0.12
C MET A 755 16.95 -23.08 -0.05
N LYS A 756 17.23 -24.39 -0.12
CA LYS A 756 16.18 -25.43 -0.20
C LYS A 756 15.30 -25.43 1.05
N GLY A 757 15.88 -25.26 2.24
CA GLY A 757 15.17 -25.18 3.51
C GLY A 757 14.16 -24.02 3.57
N ARG A 758 14.49 -22.90 2.91
CA ARG A 758 13.60 -21.73 2.76
C ARG A 758 12.62 -21.83 1.59
N GLY A 759 12.58 -22.95 0.88
CA GLY A 759 11.64 -23.16 -0.25
C GLY A 759 11.99 -22.38 -1.52
N VAL A 760 13.22 -21.88 -1.65
CA VAL A 760 13.68 -21.16 -2.85
C VAL A 760 14.12 -22.17 -3.92
N ILE A 761 13.48 -22.14 -5.09
CA ILE A 761 13.76 -23.07 -6.20
C ILE A 761 15.01 -22.60 -6.97
N PRO A 762 16.08 -23.42 -7.05
CA PRO A 762 17.28 -23.06 -7.79
C PRO A 762 17.06 -22.95 -9.29
N GLY A 763 17.72 -21.96 -9.92
CA GLY A 763 17.73 -21.78 -11.37
C GLY A 763 18.83 -22.58 -12.08
N MET A 764 18.71 -22.71 -13.41
CA MET A 764 19.67 -23.40 -14.29
C MET A 764 21.13 -22.95 -14.10
N ASN A 765 21.37 -21.64 -13.95
CA ASN A 765 22.72 -21.09 -13.77
C ASN A 765 23.36 -21.53 -12.45
N MET A 766 22.55 -21.67 -11.39
CA MET A 766 23.03 -22.09 -10.08
C MET A 766 23.37 -23.58 -10.07
N PHE A 767 22.51 -24.43 -10.66
CA PHE A 767 22.84 -25.85 -10.91
C PHE A 767 24.13 -25.98 -11.72
N SER A 768 24.27 -25.19 -12.79
CA SER A 768 25.47 -25.22 -13.63
C SER A 768 26.73 -24.84 -12.86
N ALA A 769 26.65 -23.82 -11.99
CA ALA A 769 27.77 -23.42 -11.15
C ALA A 769 28.14 -24.51 -10.12
N LEU A 770 27.15 -25.10 -9.45
CA LEU A 770 27.38 -26.14 -8.45
C LEU A 770 27.95 -27.41 -9.06
N ILE A 771 27.36 -27.92 -10.15
CA ILE A 771 27.84 -29.11 -10.86
C ILE A 771 29.28 -28.88 -11.35
N ASN A 772 29.56 -27.71 -11.91
CA ASN A 772 30.91 -27.38 -12.37
C ASN A 772 31.93 -27.33 -11.20
N GLY A 773 31.53 -26.74 -10.06
CA GLY A 773 32.35 -26.74 -8.85
C GLY A 773 32.64 -28.15 -8.34
N LEU A 774 31.63 -29.02 -8.29
CA LEU A 774 31.76 -30.42 -7.88
C LEU A 774 32.65 -31.24 -8.83
N CYS A 775 32.56 -30.99 -10.15
CA CYS A 775 33.47 -31.61 -11.12
C CYS A 775 34.93 -31.23 -10.84
N ASN A 776 35.19 -29.95 -10.58
CA ASN A 776 36.54 -29.46 -10.31
C ASN A 776 37.12 -29.97 -8.98
N ASP A 777 36.26 -30.24 -8.01
CA ASP A 777 36.61 -30.82 -6.70
C ASP A 777 36.79 -32.35 -6.76
N GLY A 778 36.40 -33.00 -7.86
CA GLY A 778 36.46 -34.46 -8.03
C GLY A 778 35.27 -35.21 -7.43
N ASN A 779 34.28 -34.52 -6.88
CA ASN A 779 33.08 -35.14 -6.32
C ASN A 779 32.04 -35.45 -7.42
N LEU A 780 32.40 -36.37 -8.32
CA LEU A 780 31.62 -36.67 -9.53
C LEU A 780 30.28 -37.32 -9.23
N ASP A 781 30.16 -38.09 -8.14
CA ASP A 781 28.91 -38.76 -7.78
C ASP A 781 27.83 -37.76 -7.39
N GLU A 782 28.18 -36.75 -6.59
CA GLU A 782 27.27 -35.67 -6.22
C GLU A 782 27.00 -34.75 -7.42
N ALA A 783 27.98 -34.52 -8.30
CA ALA A 783 27.77 -33.80 -9.57
C ALA A 783 26.73 -34.52 -10.46
N CYS A 784 26.82 -35.85 -10.58
CA CYS A 784 25.85 -36.66 -11.31
C CYS A 784 24.47 -36.65 -10.66
N LYS A 785 24.38 -36.62 -9.33
CA LYS A 785 23.12 -36.49 -8.60
C LYS A 785 22.44 -35.15 -8.89
N TYR A 786 23.16 -34.03 -8.81
CA TYR A 786 22.60 -32.72 -9.13
C TYR A 786 22.28 -32.57 -10.64
N MET A 787 23.03 -33.22 -11.53
CA MET A 787 22.68 -33.30 -12.95
C MET A 787 21.35 -34.04 -13.16
N LYS A 788 21.11 -35.14 -12.45
CA LYS A 788 19.83 -35.85 -12.47
C LYS A 788 18.70 -35.01 -11.89
N GLU A 789 18.93 -34.36 -10.73
CA GLU A 789 17.96 -33.46 -10.11
C GLU A 789 17.57 -32.30 -11.04
N MET A 790 18.54 -31.68 -11.71
CA MET A 790 18.30 -30.64 -12.72
C MET A 790 17.37 -31.14 -13.84
N MET A 791 17.61 -32.35 -14.34
CA MET A 791 16.78 -32.98 -15.37
C MET A 791 15.39 -33.37 -14.85
N ASP A 792 15.28 -33.82 -13.60
CA ASP A 792 14.02 -34.19 -12.96
C ASP A 792 13.10 -32.99 -12.72
N MET A 793 13.68 -31.80 -12.50
CA MET A 793 12.96 -30.53 -12.50
C MET A 793 12.58 -30.05 -13.91
N GLY A 794 12.89 -30.82 -14.96
CA GLY A 794 12.58 -30.47 -16.35
C GLY A 794 13.48 -29.36 -16.93
N MET A 795 14.59 -29.03 -16.27
CA MET A 795 15.58 -28.10 -16.80
C MET A 795 16.56 -28.82 -17.72
N TRP A 796 16.94 -28.17 -18.81
CA TRP A 796 17.83 -28.75 -19.80
C TRP A 796 19.27 -28.38 -19.48
N PRO A 797 20.16 -29.35 -19.21
CA PRO A 797 21.58 -29.07 -19.01
C PRO A 797 22.15 -28.36 -20.25
N PRO A 798 22.95 -27.28 -20.06
CA PRO A 798 23.65 -26.67 -21.18
C PRO A 798 24.66 -27.67 -21.77
N ASP A 799 24.85 -27.64 -23.09
CA ASP A 799 25.75 -28.57 -23.80
C ASP A 799 27.18 -28.56 -23.22
N TRP A 800 27.68 -27.37 -22.87
CA TRP A 800 29.02 -27.23 -22.31
C TRP A 800 29.16 -27.93 -20.96
N LEU A 801 28.13 -27.89 -20.11
CA LEU A 801 28.15 -28.48 -18.77
C LEU A 801 28.17 -30.00 -18.85
N PHE A 802 27.33 -30.57 -19.74
CA PHE A 802 27.33 -32.01 -19.97
C PHE A 802 28.65 -32.48 -20.58
N LYS A 803 29.20 -31.73 -21.54
CA LYS A 803 30.52 -32.03 -22.12
C LYS A 803 31.61 -32.06 -21.05
N HIS A 804 31.58 -31.11 -20.12
CA HIS A 804 32.57 -31.02 -19.05
C HIS A 804 32.44 -32.18 -18.05
N LEU A 805 31.24 -32.47 -17.56
CA LEU A 805 30.99 -33.63 -16.69
C LEU A 805 31.37 -34.95 -17.38
N LYS A 806 31.06 -35.09 -18.67
CA LYS A 806 31.46 -36.26 -19.47
C LYS A 806 32.98 -36.45 -19.49
N GLN A 807 33.75 -35.38 -19.67
CA GLN A 807 35.22 -35.47 -19.69
C GLN A 807 35.76 -36.04 -18.38
N PHE A 808 35.29 -35.55 -17.23
CA PHE A 808 35.69 -36.06 -15.92
C PHE A 808 35.25 -37.51 -15.66
N LEU A 809 34.00 -37.85 -16.03
CA LEU A 809 33.50 -39.22 -15.86
C LEU A 809 34.26 -40.24 -16.70
N VAL A 810 34.64 -39.88 -17.94
CA VAL A 810 35.46 -40.74 -18.79
C VAL A 810 36.87 -40.89 -18.20
N SER A 811 37.46 -39.83 -17.65
CA SER A 811 38.78 -39.94 -16.99
C SER A 811 38.76 -40.81 -15.73
N GLU A 812 37.61 -40.97 -15.07
CA GLU A 812 37.43 -41.90 -13.94
C GLU A 812 36.93 -43.30 -14.37
N GLY A 813 36.77 -43.56 -15.67
CA GLY A 813 36.28 -44.85 -16.18
C GLY A 813 34.78 -45.11 -16.00
N LYS A 814 33.98 -44.09 -15.65
CA LYS A 814 32.52 -44.15 -15.44
C LYS A 814 31.73 -43.94 -16.76
N GLU A 815 32.09 -44.67 -17.81
CA GLU A 815 31.50 -44.52 -19.16
C GLU A 815 30.03 -44.94 -19.24
N ASP A 816 29.64 -45.92 -18.43
CA ASP A 816 28.26 -46.39 -18.28
C ASP A 816 27.33 -45.26 -17.79
N VAL A 817 27.76 -44.47 -16.82
CA VAL A 817 27.01 -43.31 -16.31
C VAL A 817 26.83 -42.25 -17.38
N VAL A 818 27.85 -42.02 -18.23
CA VAL A 818 27.78 -41.09 -19.36
C VAL A 818 26.72 -41.52 -20.36
N ILE A 819 26.64 -42.82 -20.69
CA ILE A 819 25.63 -43.36 -21.61
C ILE A 819 24.23 -43.16 -21.04
N VAL A 820 24.03 -43.46 -19.75
CA VAL A 820 22.73 -43.28 -19.07
C VAL A 820 22.31 -41.81 -19.08
N LEU A 821 23.22 -40.89 -18.75
CA LEU A 821 22.94 -39.45 -18.77
C LEU A 821 22.67 -38.93 -20.19
N ALA A 822 23.47 -39.35 -21.17
CA ALA A 822 23.28 -38.99 -22.58
C ALA A 822 21.92 -39.46 -23.11
N HIS A 823 21.56 -40.72 -22.84
CA HIS A 823 20.27 -41.29 -23.25
C HIS A 823 19.10 -40.55 -22.60
N ARG A 824 19.24 -40.15 -21.33
CA ARG A 824 18.22 -39.36 -20.62
C ARG A 824 18.09 -37.95 -21.18
N ILE A 825 19.20 -37.28 -21.50
CA ILE A 825 19.20 -35.96 -22.15
C ILE A 825 18.57 -36.06 -23.54
N ASP A 826 18.92 -37.08 -24.32
CA ASP A 826 18.36 -37.30 -25.66
C ASP A 826 16.86 -37.59 -25.60
N LYS A 827 16.42 -38.42 -24.65
CA LYS A 827 15.00 -38.66 -24.38
C LYS A 827 14.28 -37.37 -23.99
N LEU A 828 14.88 -36.49 -23.19
CA LEU A 828 14.30 -35.18 -22.85
C LEU A 828 14.23 -34.23 -24.06
N ARG A 829 15.17 -34.33 -25.00
CA ARG A 829 15.21 -33.54 -26.24
C ARG A 829 14.20 -33.99 -27.29
N ASN A 830 14.07 -35.31 -27.44
CA ASN A 830 13.39 -35.94 -28.58
C ASN A 830 12.03 -36.54 -28.22
N ALA A 831 11.73 -36.78 -26.94
CA ALA A 831 10.39 -37.23 -26.57
C ALA A 831 9.38 -36.13 -26.92
N PRO A 832 8.34 -36.42 -27.73
CA PRO A 832 7.18 -35.56 -27.73
C PRO A 832 6.69 -35.49 -26.29
N LEU A 833 6.49 -34.27 -25.78
CA LEU A 833 5.83 -34.05 -24.51
C LEU A 833 4.37 -34.49 -24.68
N VAL A 834 4.16 -35.80 -24.58
CA VAL A 834 2.84 -36.39 -24.43
C VAL A 834 2.58 -36.33 -22.94
N GLY A 835 1.81 -35.32 -22.53
CA GLY A 835 1.15 -35.33 -21.24
C GLY A 835 0.07 -36.39 -21.24
#